data_AF-A0AAD1XWA6-F1
#
_entry.id   AF-A0AAD1XWA6-F1
#
_cell.length_a   1.000
_cell.length_b   1.000
_cell.length_c   1.000
_cell.angle_alpha   90.00
_cell.angle_beta   90.00
_cell.angle_gamma   90.00
#
_symmetry.space_group_name_H-M   'P 1'
#
loop_
_entity.id
_entity.type
_entity.pdbx_description
1 polymer ?
#
loop_
_entity_poly.entity_id
_entity_poly.type
_entity_poly.pdbx_seq_one_letter_code
_entity_poly.pdbx_strand_id
1 'polypeptide(L)'
;MQKQSSSVNDQIQKYNIHLGNKESIQLFKKSILTKNAYELKKLMEKHLTKLNNSFSVQIFEPLLMIKLTIDLNFLKLPATIYESLGFEMEELVEYLFIMEDNKLLMFRDDPTLSTKDLQELLNLGILKIEFSQMGNDNIQARYKIYLQMLHESFFNKKGKGKTIAEEVKSIDVDELSESKATLLDMGFSSSESDKALKKNKFSLGNAINYLLGRKKHSEETKMEVDGEMTFEGDPKLELFSNITTKDLQENSLLNYFRYILYSLDSIPDYCCICRDKLSTKANTIRCCQKELCEFSFEESQGISIIPEIKRDPNAFSLNLSVFSECLMGGRVNKTFEPFPSFFLKDQEFRSKRGYLDNIVKAREEGGEAKEVKESNKDIKKIRSLFKFVPSVERCISKCADDQVLLKTIEKATKDFGDSQAIYKLLQYLITTNRASMKKLGESDKCSGAPEVDEYILYNNEVHDENKFQKLKSKLGTVWTFHGSSIENWYSILRNGPRNLSNTKMMTAGAAHGAGVYSAKAYNTASGYSYNRGAYNNTGSGVTSAPSWKHCTIKSKCIIGVLEIIKSSKYNKTGDYDIVVCPDDDCIKLRYIWIIPSGGVSSSNLSGLMSNKLDFKGKYYSTVKSIQDKEMDSRSLRLKAAHERAKTRLQQQLDEREKEEEEKKCDEKIEKLENKFTGKGSVTATKRILKEYKHFQTSTDIENFEIKFKGDNFYQWNVVLDILKFELTADLKKDFEWAKDQSGRDPTLQFEVIFSSSFPFDPPFIRVVQPIFKFHTGHVTIGGSLCMESLTPSGWSSARSIEGIFIEILSIILQGGARLDRERIGHSYSIHEARAAFERVAKHHGWL
;
A
#
# COMPACT_ATOMS: atom_id res chain seq x y z
N MET A 1 28.77 25.94 -2.99
CA MET A 1 28.24 24.80 -2.21
C MET A 1 26.87 25.07 -1.57
N GLN A 2 26.14 26.12 -1.99
CA GLN A 2 24.71 26.30 -1.66
C GLN A 2 24.01 26.61 -2.99
N LYS A 3 23.08 25.75 -3.42
CA LYS A 3 22.06 25.88 -4.50
C LYS A 3 21.77 24.51 -5.17
N GLN A 4 21.24 23.57 -4.40
CA GLN A 4 20.58 22.33 -4.87
C GLN A 4 19.27 22.10 -4.07
N SER A 5 18.64 23.18 -3.59
CA SER A 5 18.06 23.21 -2.24
C SER A 5 16.53 23.23 -2.13
N SER A 6 15.76 22.83 -3.13
CA SER A 6 14.34 22.49 -2.90
C SER A 6 14.21 21.00 -2.61
N SER A 7 14.42 20.15 -3.63
CA SER A 7 14.35 18.69 -3.53
C SER A 7 15.22 18.09 -2.41
N VAL A 8 16.48 18.50 -2.28
CA VAL A 8 17.37 17.97 -1.24
C VAL A 8 16.97 18.44 0.15
N ASN A 9 16.54 19.70 0.29
CA ASN A 9 16.07 20.22 1.59
C ASN A 9 14.78 19.54 2.03
N ASP A 10 13.88 19.24 1.08
CA ASP A 10 12.65 18.50 1.34
C ASP A 10 12.97 17.07 1.82
N GLN A 11 13.94 16.38 1.21
CA GLN A 11 14.38 15.06 1.69
C GLN A 11 15.07 15.15 3.08
N ILE A 12 15.87 16.20 3.32
CA ILE A 12 16.51 16.44 4.64
C ILE A 12 15.45 16.61 5.72
N GLN A 13 14.43 17.45 5.48
CA GLN A 13 13.34 17.65 6.42
C GLN A 13 12.51 16.38 6.60
N LYS A 14 12.18 15.69 5.49
CA LYS A 14 11.34 14.48 5.51
C LYS A 14 11.97 13.33 6.28
N TYR A 15 13.26 13.08 6.09
CA TYR A 15 13.93 11.91 6.68
C TYR A 15 14.87 12.24 7.84
N ASN A 16 15.01 13.51 8.19
CA ASN A 16 15.92 13.97 9.24
C ASN A 16 17.36 13.47 9.04
N ILE A 17 17.88 13.62 7.81
CA ILE A 17 19.24 13.18 7.40
C ILE A 17 20.14 14.42 7.22
N HIS A 18 21.41 14.30 7.61
CA HIS A 18 22.39 15.37 7.41
C HIS A 18 23.13 15.28 6.07
N LEU A 19 23.64 16.42 5.60
CA LEU A 19 24.48 16.45 4.40
C LEU A 19 25.85 15.83 4.70
N GLY A 20 26.25 14.88 3.86
CA GLY A 20 27.58 14.30 3.90
C GLY A 20 28.65 15.33 3.55
N ASN A 21 29.79 15.26 4.20
CA ASN A 21 30.93 16.09 3.84
C ASN A 21 31.55 15.63 2.49
N LYS A 22 32.42 16.47 1.89
CA LYS A 22 33.02 16.17 0.57
C LYS A 22 33.75 14.82 0.52
N GLU A 23 34.41 14.45 1.61
CA GLU A 23 35.21 13.23 1.70
C GLU A 23 34.33 11.99 1.81
N SER A 24 33.29 12.03 2.65
CA SER A 24 32.27 10.98 2.74
C SER A 24 31.53 10.77 1.44
N ILE A 25 31.23 11.84 0.69
CA ILE A 25 30.63 11.72 -0.65
C ILE A 25 31.55 10.94 -1.59
N GLN A 26 32.87 11.17 -1.53
CA GLN A 26 33.83 10.40 -2.34
C GLN A 26 33.90 8.93 -1.91
N LEU A 27 33.89 8.65 -0.61
CA LEU A 27 33.88 7.28 -0.08
C LEU A 27 32.59 6.55 -0.45
N PHE A 28 31.44 7.23 -0.36
CA PHE A 28 30.14 6.72 -0.76
C PHE A 28 30.14 6.32 -2.24
N LYS A 29 30.68 7.17 -3.12
CA LYS A 29 30.83 6.87 -4.56
C LYS A 29 31.72 5.66 -4.84
N LYS A 30 32.74 5.43 -4.02
CA LYS A 30 33.67 4.30 -4.15
C LYS A 30 33.11 3.00 -3.57
N SER A 31 32.05 3.05 -2.77
CA SER A 31 31.48 1.86 -2.14
C SER A 31 30.87 0.90 -3.17
N ILE A 32 30.91 -0.41 -2.88
CA ILE A 32 30.24 -1.42 -3.69
C ILE A 32 28.72 -1.21 -3.71
N LEU A 33 28.15 -0.67 -2.63
CA LEU A 33 26.73 -0.39 -2.51
C LEU A 33 26.28 0.61 -3.59
N THR A 34 27.01 1.70 -3.74
CA THR A 34 26.73 2.72 -4.76
C THR A 34 26.93 2.17 -6.17
N LYS A 35 27.99 1.38 -6.39
CA LYS A 35 28.20 0.69 -7.68
C LYS A 35 27.01 -0.22 -8.02
N ASN A 36 26.59 -1.08 -7.07
CA ASN A 36 25.45 -1.97 -7.22
C ASN A 36 24.14 -1.21 -7.48
N ALA A 37 23.96 -0.04 -6.86
CA ALA A 37 22.80 0.82 -7.08
C ALA A 37 22.77 1.43 -8.50
N TYR A 38 23.91 1.89 -9.02
CA TYR A 38 23.99 2.38 -10.41
C TYR A 38 23.74 1.27 -11.44
N GLU A 39 24.29 0.08 -11.21
CA GLU A 39 24.03 -1.09 -12.06
C GLU A 39 22.54 -1.47 -12.05
N LEU A 40 21.94 -1.52 -10.86
CA LEU A 40 20.51 -1.79 -10.68
C LEU A 40 19.65 -0.74 -11.39
N LYS A 41 19.99 0.55 -11.22
CA LYS A 41 19.30 1.66 -11.89
C LYS A 41 19.35 1.51 -13.41
N LYS A 42 20.53 1.24 -13.97
CA LYS A 42 20.71 1.02 -15.42
C LYS A 42 19.92 -0.18 -15.93
N LEU A 43 19.87 -1.25 -15.15
CA LEU A 43 19.09 -2.45 -15.48
C LEU A 43 17.59 -2.15 -15.48
N MET A 44 17.09 -1.41 -14.48
CA MET A 44 15.70 -0.97 -14.44
C MET A 44 15.34 -0.03 -15.59
N GLU A 45 16.19 0.93 -15.92
CA GLU A 45 15.99 1.85 -17.05
C GLU A 45 15.94 1.11 -18.40
N LYS A 46 16.78 0.09 -18.59
CA LYS A 46 16.76 -0.76 -19.79
C LYS A 46 15.44 -1.51 -19.96
N HIS A 47 14.79 -1.85 -18.85
CA HIS A 47 13.55 -2.63 -18.83
C HIS A 47 12.33 -1.80 -18.40
N LEU A 48 12.44 -0.46 -18.41
CA LEU A 48 11.45 0.45 -17.81
C LEU A 48 10.05 0.28 -18.40
N THR A 49 9.96 0.11 -19.72
CA THR A 49 8.71 -0.14 -20.45
C THR A 49 8.06 -1.47 -20.08
N LYS A 50 8.85 -2.51 -19.78
CA LYS A 50 8.35 -3.82 -19.31
C LYS A 50 8.00 -3.81 -17.82
N LEU A 51 8.72 -2.99 -17.06
CA LEU A 51 8.54 -2.81 -15.62
C LEU A 51 7.38 -1.90 -15.28
N ASN A 52 6.82 -1.17 -16.24
CA ASN A 52 5.68 -0.29 -16.05
C ASN A 52 5.84 0.72 -14.91
N ASN A 53 7.08 1.17 -14.66
CA ASN A 53 7.44 2.04 -13.54
C ASN A 53 7.05 1.50 -12.15
N SER A 54 6.88 0.19 -12.01
CA SER A 54 6.53 -0.47 -10.73
C SER A 54 7.64 -0.38 -9.67
N PHE A 55 8.87 -0.06 -10.11
CA PHE A 55 10.03 0.09 -9.25
C PHE A 55 10.90 1.27 -9.72
N SER A 56 11.58 1.93 -8.79
CA SER A 56 12.58 2.95 -9.13
C SER A 56 13.76 2.92 -8.16
N VAL A 57 14.92 3.35 -8.66
CA VAL A 57 16.14 3.55 -7.86
C VAL A 57 16.60 4.99 -8.00
N GLN A 58 16.71 5.68 -6.87
CA GLN A 58 17.23 7.04 -6.78
C GLN A 58 18.47 7.05 -5.88
N ILE A 59 19.50 7.77 -6.30
CA ILE A 59 20.78 7.86 -5.59
C ILE A 59 20.98 9.34 -5.24
N PHE A 60 21.02 9.64 -3.96
CA PHE A 60 21.20 10.98 -3.41
C PHE A 60 22.59 11.07 -2.78
N GLU A 61 23.59 11.38 -3.61
CA GLU A 61 24.98 11.46 -3.16
C GLU A 61 25.20 12.46 -2.01
N PRO A 62 24.59 13.68 -2.01
CA PRO A 62 24.78 14.63 -0.90
C PRO A 62 24.23 14.13 0.44
N LEU A 63 23.28 13.19 0.40
CA LEU A 63 22.63 12.60 1.56
C LEU A 63 23.19 11.22 1.92
N LEU A 64 24.21 10.74 1.18
CA LEU A 64 24.77 9.39 1.31
C LEU A 64 23.68 8.31 1.30
N MET A 65 22.65 8.51 0.48
CA MET A 65 21.40 7.75 0.53
C MET A 65 21.06 7.13 -0.83
N ILE A 66 20.65 5.86 -0.82
CA ILE A 66 20.01 5.19 -1.95
C ILE A 66 18.57 4.90 -1.56
N LYS A 67 17.63 5.34 -2.40
CA LYS A 67 16.19 5.09 -2.23
C LYS A 67 15.71 4.12 -3.30
N LEU A 68 15.11 3.01 -2.87
CA LEU A 68 14.37 2.10 -3.74
C LEU A 68 12.87 2.26 -3.48
N THR A 69 12.06 2.35 -4.52
CA THR A 69 10.61 2.42 -4.39
C THR A 69 9.94 1.19 -5.01
N ILE A 70 8.91 0.69 -4.35
CA ILE A 70 8.10 -0.46 -4.79
C ILE A 70 6.63 -0.03 -4.86
N ASP A 71 6.01 -0.22 -6.02
CA ASP A 71 4.56 -0.15 -6.16
C ASP A 71 3.94 -1.54 -5.93
N LEU A 72 3.28 -1.71 -4.79
CA LEU A 72 2.67 -2.99 -4.40
C LEU A 72 1.53 -3.43 -5.34
N ASN A 73 0.94 -2.52 -6.11
CA ASN A 73 -0.16 -2.84 -7.03
C ASN A 73 0.23 -3.83 -8.12
N PHE A 74 1.53 -3.88 -8.47
CA PHE A 74 2.10 -4.79 -9.46
C PHE A 74 2.39 -6.19 -8.90
N LEU A 75 2.16 -6.42 -7.60
CA LEU A 75 2.27 -7.74 -7.00
C LEU A 75 1.00 -8.59 -7.22
N LYS A 76 1.12 -9.93 -7.14
CA LYS A 76 0.02 -10.87 -7.49
C LYS A 76 -1.11 -10.86 -6.48
N LEU A 77 -0.83 -10.45 -5.26
CA LEU A 77 -1.76 -10.62 -4.15
C LEU A 77 -2.84 -9.54 -4.11
N PRO A 78 -4.04 -9.87 -3.60
CA PRO A 78 -5.10 -8.90 -3.31
C PRO A 78 -4.64 -7.77 -2.38
N ALA A 79 -5.23 -6.59 -2.54
CA ALA A 79 -4.90 -5.40 -1.74
C ALA A 79 -5.08 -5.65 -0.23
N THR A 80 -6.14 -6.38 0.12
CA THR A 80 -6.50 -6.73 1.50
C THR A 80 -5.40 -7.49 2.25
N ILE A 81 -4.56 -8.28 1.57
CA ILE A 81 -3.43 -8.97 2.22
C ILE A 81 -2.36 -7.98 2.67
N TYR A 82 -2.05 -6.98 1.85
CA TYR A 82 -1.07 -5.95 2.19
C TYR A 82 -1.61 -4.96 3.22
N GLU A 83 -2.88 -4.55 3.07
CA GLU A 83 -3.56 -3.71 4.05
C GLU A 83 -3.64 -4.38 5.42
N SER A 84 -3.78 -5.71 5.46
CA SER A 84 -3.75 -6.48 6.70
C SER A 84 -2.38 -6.46 7.40
N LEU A 85 -1.28 -6.28 6.64
CA LEU A 85 0.07 -5.99 7.17
C LEU A 85 0.25 -4.51 7.56
N GLY A 86 -0.74 -3.66 7.25
CA GLY A 86 -0.72 -2.22 7.49
C GLY A 86 -0.20 -1.39 6.31
N PHE A 87 -0.08 -1.96 5.11
CA PHE A 87 0.33 -1.21 3.91
C PHE A 87 -0.87 -0.54 3.23
N GLU A 88 -0.71 0.72 2.83
CA GLU A 88 -1.64 1.38 1.93
C GLU A 88 -1.27 1.07 0.48
N MET A 89 -2.10 0.31 -0.21
CA MET A 89 -1.75 -0.20 -1.55
C MET A 89 -1.53 0.88 -2.61
N GLU A 90 -2.13 2.04 -2.46
CA GLU A 90 -2.02 3.14 -3.43
C GLU A 90 -0.68 3.88 -3.34
N GLU A 91 -0.02 3.75 -2.19
CA GLU A 91 1.21 4.44 -1.84
C GLU A 91 2.45 3.56 -2.07
N LEU A 92 3.51 4.19 -2.54
CA LEU A 92 4.78 3.50 -2.81
C LEU A 92 5.48 3.15 -1.50
N VAL A 93 6.01 1.94 -1.42
CA VAL A 93 6.87 1.53 -0.31
C VAL A 93 8.31 1.94 -0.64
N GLU A 94 8.92 2.73 0.23
CA GLU A 94 10.27 3.26 0.08
C GLU A 94 11.24 2.50 1.00
N TYR A 95 12.36 2.04 0.45
CA TYR A 95 13.48 1.43 1.16
C TYR A 95 14.67 2.38 1.06
N LEU A 96 15.12 2.88 2.20
CA LEU A 96 16.18 3.87 2.32
C LEU A 96 17.44 3.20 2.85
N PHE A 97 18.51 3.25 2.07
CA PHE A 97 19.84 2.76 2.43
C PHE A 97 20.71 3.99 2.70
N ILE A 98 20.92 4.29 3.98
CA ILE A 98 21.58 5.52 4.45
C ILE A 98 22.94 5.15 5.02
N MET A 99 24.00 5.77 4.52
CA MET A 99 25.34 5.60 5.09
C MET A 99 25.64 6.68 6.12
N GLU A 100 26.03 6.25 7.32
CA GLU A 100 26.35 7.12 8.45
C GLU A 100 27.67 7.86 8.21
N ASP A 101 27.60 9.18 8.08
CA ASP A 101 28.72 10.07 7.70
C ASP A 101 29.95 9.86 8.59
N ASN A 102 29.77 9.93 9.92
CA ASN A 102 30.85 9.80 10.90
C ASN A 102 31.53 8.42 10.85
N LYS A 103 30.77 7.36 10.56
CA LYS A 103 31.28 5.98 10.50
C LYS A 103 32.01 5.74 9.19
N LEU A 104 31.51 6.28 8.09
CA LEU A 104 32.13 6.17 6.77
C LEU A 104 33.53 6.80 6.74
N LEU A 105 33.71 7.95 7.39
CA LEU A 105 35.01 8.64 7.48
C LEU A 105 36.09 7.82 8.17
N MET A 106 35.73 6.87 9.05
CA MET A 106 36.70 5.97 9.69
C MET A 106 37.40 5.04 8.69
N PHE A 107 36.89 4.94 7.47
CA PHE A 107 37.41 4.07 6.39
C PHE A 107 38.09 4.86 5.28
N ARG A 108 38.49 6.12 5.52
CA ARG A 108 39.15 7.00 4.54
C ARG A 108 40.29 6.32 3.78
N ASP A 109 41.11 5.55 4.49
CA ASP A 109 42.32 4.90 3.97
C ASP A 109 42.16 3.37 3.83
N ASP A 110 40.95 2.83 4.04
CA ASP A 110 40.70 1.39 3.94
C ASP A 110 40.33 0.99 2.50
N PRO A 111 41.19 0.25 1.77
CA PRO A 111 40.91 -0.18 0.41
C PRO A 111 39.74 -1.19 0.33
N THR A 112 39.42 -1.85 1.45
CA THR A 112 38.41 -2.91 1.49
C THR A 112 36.97 -2.39 1.45
N LEU A 113 36.72 -1.08 1.67
CA LEU A 113 35.37 -0.50 1.57
C LEU A 113 34.72 -0.76 0.20
N SER A 114 35.52 -0.85 -0.86
CA SER A 114 35.08 -1.14 -2.23
C SER A 114 34.66 -2.60 -2.46
N THR A 115 34.94 -3.50 -1.51
CA THR A 115 34.61 -4.93 -1.58
C THR A 115 33.67 -5.39 -0.48
N LYS A 116 33.36 -4.55 0.52
CA LYS A 116 32.51 -4.91 1.66
C LYS A 116 31.05 -5.10 1.26
N ASP A 117 30.48 -6.29 1.47
CA ASP A 117 29.10 -6.58 1.08
C ASP A 117 28.06 -5.83 1.95
N LEU A 118 26.78 -5.91 1.58
CA LEU A 118 25.68 -5.23 2.26
C LEU A 118 25.62 -5.59 3.76
N GLN A 119 25.94 -6.83 4.10
CA GLN A 119 25.89 -7.34 5.48
C GLN A 119 27.08 -6.85 6.29
N GLU A 120 28.27 -6.82 5.69
CA GLU A 120 29.46 -6.27 6.33
C GLU A 120 29.29 -4.78 6.65
N LEU A 121 28.69 -4.01 5.73
CA LEU A 121 28.38 -2.59 5.97
C LEU A 121 27.36 -2.38 7.11
N LEU A 122 26.35 -3.25 7.23
CA LEU A 122 25.40 -3.25 8.35
C LEU A 122 26.08 -3.62 9.67
N ASN A 123 26.89 -4.68 9.69
CA ASN A 123 27.59 -5.16 10.89
C ASN A 123 28.57 -4.13 11.44
N LEU A 124 29.19 -3.32 10.56
CA LEU A 124 30.05 -2.21 10.94
C LEU A 124 29.28 -0.96 11.41
N GLY A 125 27.95 -0.96 11.28
CA GLY A 125 27.08 0.19 11.59
C GLY A 125 27.30 1.37 10.64
N ILE A 126 27.90 1.13 9.47
CA ILE A 126 28.10 2.16 8.43
C ILE A 126 26.82 2.34 7.65
N LEU A 127 26.11 1.25 7.35
CA LEU A 127 24.85 1.27 6.63
C LEU A 127 23.68 1.13 7.61
N LYS A 128 22.66 1.96 7.42
CA LYS A 128 21.35 1.83 8.03
C LYS A 128 20.31 1.61 6.93
N ILE A 129 19.38 0.69 7.17
CA ILE A 129 18.26 0.45 6.27
C ILE A 129 16.98 0.87 6.98
N GLU A 130 16.27 1.82 6.40
CA GLU A 130 14.97 2.31 6.87
C GLU A 130 13.89 2.05 5.84
N PHE A 131 12.63 2.04 6.29
CA PHE A 131 11.47 1.78 5.46
C PHE A 131 10.40 2.85 5.74
N SER A 132 9.81 3.41 4.69
CA SER A 132 8.70 4.36 4.77
C SER A 132 7.63 4.06 3.73
N GLN A 133 6.42 4.56 3.95
CA GLN A 133 5.37 4.60 2.94
C GLN A 133 4.83 6.03 2.91
N MET A 134 4.65 6.60 1.72
CA MET A 134 4.23 7.99 1.56
C MET A 134 2.86 8.24 2.23
N GLY A 135 2.70 9.37 2.94
CA GLY A 135 1.39 9.87 3.40
C GLY A 135 0.98 9.57 4.85
N ASN A 136 1.75 8.81 5.63
CA ASN A 136 1.35 8.47 7.01
C ASN A 136 2.55 8.47 7.96
N ASP A 137 2.71 9.47 8.84
CA ASP A 137 3.76 9.43 9.89
C ASP A 137 3.40 8.48 11.04
N ASN A 138 2.14 8.04 11.09
CA ASN A 138 1.57 7.09 12.05
C ASN A 138 1.54 5.67 11.50
N ILE A 139 2.54 5.32 10.68
CA ILE A 139 2.65 3.96 10.18
C ILE A 139 2.65 3.01 11.39
N GLN A 140 1.65 2.14 11.49
CA GLN A 140 1.38 1.32 12.67
C GLN A 140 2.59 0.42 12.97
N ALA A 141 3.05 0.27 14.21
CA ALA A 141 4.25 -0.52 14.58
C ALA A 141 4.42 -1.94 13.96
N ARG A 142 3.39 -2.50 13.30
CA ARG A 142 3.35 -3.85 12.74
C ARG A 142 4.00 -4.06 11.37
N TYR A 143 3.92 -3.11 10.43
CA TYR A 143 4.61 -3.25 9.12
C TYR A 143 6.13 -3.30 9.30
N LYS A 144 6.66 -2.52 10.25
CA LYS A 144 8.07 -2.57 10.67
C LYS A 144 8.45 -3.99 11.03
N ILE A 145 7.63 -4.68 11.83
CA ILE A 145 7.96 -6.02 12.31
C ILE A 145 8.05 -7.03 11.16
N TYR A 146 7.08 -7.09 10.24
CA TYR A 146 7.14 -8.08 9.15
C TYR A 146 8.30 -7.81 8.18
N LEU A 147 8.48 -6.57 7.74
CA LEU A 147 9.62 -6.22 6.87
C LEU A 147 10.96 -6.37 7.59
N GLN A 148 11.03 -6.03 8.88
CA GLN A 148 12.21 -6.25 9.70
C GLN A 148 12.52 -7.73 9.84
N MET A 149 11.53 -8.61 10.01
CA MET A 149 11.75 -10.05 9.99
C MET A 149 12.25 -10.55 8.64
N LEU A 150 11.72 -10.03 7.53
CA LEU A 150 12.23 -10.38 6.21
C LEU A 150 13.69 -9.94 6.05
N HIS A 151 13.99 -8.72 6.49
CA HIS A 151 15.34 -8.17 6.51
C HIS A 151 16.28 -9.04 7.37
N GLU A 152 15.93 -9.32 8.62
CA GLU A 152 16.69 -10.19 9.52
C GLU A 152 16.86 -11.60 8.95
N SER A 153 15.83 -12.17 8.33
CA SER A 153 15.89 -13.48 7.68
C SER A 153 16.86 -13.48 6.48
N PHE A 154 16.91 -12.40 5.70
CA PHE A 154 17.86 -12.27 4.60
C PHE A 154 19.30 -12.29 5.11
N PHE A 155 19.61 -11.57 6.20
CA PHE A 155 20.98 -11.46 6.73
C PHE A 155 21.39 -12.64 7.63
N ASN A 156 20.47 -13.22 8.41
CA ASN A 156 20.80 -14.29 9.37
C ASN A 156 21.02 -15.68 8.72
N LYS A 157 20.64 -15.89 7.46
CA LYS A 157 20.72 -17.21 6.80
C LYS A 157 22.13 -17.68 6.42
N LYS A 158 23.19 -16.85 6.52
CA LYS A 158 24.59 -17.31 6.31
C LYS A 158 25.07 -18.38 7.32
N GLY A 159 24.32 -18.63 8.41
CA GLY A 159 24.67 -19.65 9.42
C GLY A 159 24.22 -21.09 9.12
N LYS A 160 23.46 -21.36 8.04
CA LYS A 160 22.93 -22.71 7.73
C LYS A 160 23.19 -23.14 6.27
N GLY A 161 24.44 -23.16 5.83
CA GLY A 161 24.97 -24.08 4.80
C GLY A 161 24.31 -24.16 3.41
N LYS A 162 23.30 -23.36 3.06
CA LYS A 162 22.78 -23.21 1.70
C LYS A 162 22.92 -21.76 1.27
N THR A 163 23.54 -21.54 0.13
CA THR A 163 23.66 -20.20 -0.46
C THR A 163 22.31 -19.74 -1.01
N ILE A 164 22.02 -18.44 -0.96
CA ILE A 164 20.79 -17.82 -1.48
C ILE A 164 20.56 -18.19 -2.97
N ALA A 165 21.64 -18.39 -3.73
CA ALA A 165 21.60 -18.86 -5.12
C ALA A 165 21.10 -20.31 -5.28
N GLU A 166 21.30 -21.17 -4.28
CA GLU A 166 20.82 -22.56 -4.29
C GLU A 166 19.34 -22.66 -3.93
N GLU A 167 18.82 -21.80 -3.03
CA GLU A 167 17.37 -21.69 -2.79
C GLU A 167 16.65 -21.12 -4.01
N VAL A 168 17.15 -20.03 -4.61
CA VAL A 168 16.59 -19.44 -5.84
C VAL A 168 16.58 -20.45 -7.00
N LYS A 169 17.63 -21.27 -7.13
CA LYS A 169 17.67 -22.37 -8.11
C LYS A 169 16.74 -23.52 -7.77
N SER A 170 16.59 -23.92 -6.49
CA SER A 170 15.63 -24.97 -6.12
C SER A 170 14.17 -24.56 -6.32
N ILE A 171 13.88 -23.25 -6.22
CA ILE A 171 12.55 -22.69 -6.42
C ILE A 171 12.14 -22.70 -7.91
N ASP A 172 13.06 -22.37 -8.83
CA ASP A 172 12.81 -22.51 -10.27
C ASP A 172 12.62 -24.00 -10.68
N VAL A 173 13.28 -24.93 -9.98
CA VAL A 173 13.13 -26.38 -10.21
C VAL A 173 11.77 -26.89 -9.72
N ASP A 174 11.23 -26.37 -8.62
CA ASP A 174 9.92 -26.75 -8.09
C ASP A 174 8.77 -26.25 -8.99
N GLU A 175 8.82 -25.02 -9.49
CA GLU A 175 7.81 -24.46 -10.42
C GLU A 175 7.85 -25.14 -11.80
N LEU A 176 9.06 -25.54 -12.27
CA LEU A 176 9.23 -26.42 -13.42
C LEU A 176 8.63 -27.81 -13.18
N SER A 177 8.82 -28.37 -11.96
CA SER A 177 8.29 -29.68 -11.60
C SER A 177 6.76 -29.68 -11.55
N GLU A 178 6.16 -28.58 -11.08
CA GLU A 178 4.71 -28.40 -10.94
C GLU A 178 4.04 -28.12 -12.30
N SER A 179 4.66 -27.32 -13.15
CA SER A 179 4.24 -27.13 -14.55
C SER A 179 4.34 -28.44 -15.34
N LYS A 180 5.40 -29.23 -15.11
CA LYS A 180 5.57 -30.55 -15.72
C LYS A 180 4.54 -31.55 -15.17
N ALA A 181 4.30 -31.57 -13.86
CA ALA A 181 3.29 -32.41 -13.23
C ALA A 181 1.89 -32.09 -13.77
N THR A 182 1.57 -30.80 -13.96
CA THR A 182 0.31 -30.36 -14.55
C THR A 182 0.14 -30.87 -15.98
N LEU A 183 1.19 -30.80 -16.81
CA LEU A 183 1.15 -31.35 -18.17
C LEU A 183 1.05 -32.89 -18.20
N LEU A 184 1.66 -33.59 -17.24
CA LEU A 184 1.52 -35.04 -17.07
C LEU A 184 0.07 -35.40 -16.65
N ASP A 185 -0.52 -34.65 -15.73
CA ASP A 185 -1.92 -34.82 -15.29
C ASP A 185 -2.92 -34.52 -16.43
N MET A 186 -2.57 -33.62 -17.35
CA MET A 186 -3.32 -33.37 -18.59
C MET A 186 -3.13 -34.46 -19.66
N GLY A 187 -2.33 -35.50 -19.38
CA GLY A 187 -2.13 -36.67 -20.23
C GLY A 187 -1.04 -36.53 -21.30
N PHE A 188 -0.16 -35.53 -21.21
CA PHE A 188 1.01 -35.41 -22.10
C PHE A 188 2.18 -36.25 -21.58
N SER A 189 3.01 -36.80 -22.48
CA SER A 189 4.16 -37.60 -22.06
C SER A 189 5.27 -36.71 -21.47
N SER A 190 6.12 -37.26 -20.58
CA SER A 190 7.22 -36.50 -19.97
C SER A 190 8.13 -35.83 -21.01
N SER A 191 8.42 -36.52 -22.11
CA SER A 191 9.27 -35.99 -23.19
C SER A 191 8.63 -34.79 -23.91
N GLU A 192 7.31 -34.85 -24.15
CA GLU A 192 6.55 -33.76 -24.77
C GLU A 192 6.44 -32.55 -23.85
N SER A 193 6.15 -32.79 -22.56
CA SER A 193 6.08 -31.76 -21.53
C SER A 193 7.42 -31.03 -21.40
N ASP A 194 8.54 -31.77 -21.32
CA ASP A 194 9.88 -31.20 -21.23
C ASP A 194 10.24 -30.35 -22.46
N LYS A 195 9.87 -30.84 -23.65
CA LYS A 195 10.14 -30.14 -24.91
C LYS A 195 9.29 -28.88 -25.06
N ALA A 196 8.01 -28.95 -24.68
CA ALA A 196 7.08 -27.83 -24.71
C ALA A 196 7.46 -26.73 -23.73
N LEU A 197 7.81 -27.11 -22.49
CA LEU A 197 8.27 -26.17 -21.48
C LEU A 197 9.59 -25.51 -21.92
N LYS A 198 10.59 -26.27 -22.37
CA LYS A 198 11.86 -25.71 -22.86
C LYS A 198 11.67 -24.74 -24.03
N LYS A 199 10.81 -25.08 -24.99
CA LYS A 199 10.59 -24.25 -26.18
C LYS A 199 9.84 -22.95 -25.87
N ASN A 200 8.98 -22.97 -24.85
CA ASN A 200 8.15 -21.83 -24.47
C ASN A 200 8.66 -21.11 -23.22
N LYS A 201 9.97 -21.16 -22.96
CA LYS A 201 10.63 -20.51 -21.81
C LYS A 201 9.95 -20.84 -20.48
N PHE A 202 9.50 -22.08 -20.33
CA PHE A 202 8.86 -22.64 -19.14
C PHE A 202 7.50 -22.03 -18.75
N SER A 203 6.86 -21.28 -19.65
CA SER A 203 5.47 -20.84 -19.47
C SER A 203 4.50 -22.01 -19.68
N LEU A 204 3.75 -22.39 -18.63
CA LEU A 204 2.75 -23.46 -18.68
C LEU A 204 1.64 -23.17 -19.71
N GLY A 205 1.10 -21.96 -19.75
CA GLY A 205 0.04 -21.59 -20.71
C GLY A 205 0.50 -21.68 -22.15
N ASN A 206 1.72 -21.22 -22.45
CA ASN A 206 2.29 -21.31 -23.80
C ASN A 206 2.69 -22.75 -24.16
N ALA A 207 3.15 -23.53 -23.18
CA ALA A 207 3.43 -24.95 -23.37
C ALA A 207 2.14 -25.75 -23.65
N ILE A 208 1.05 -25.45 -22.94
CA ILE A 208 -0.29 -26.02 -23.20
C ILE A 208 -0.75 -25.67 -24.62
N ASN A 209 -0.67 -24.40 -25.02
CA ASN A 209 -1.05 -23.97 -26.37
C ASN A 209 -0.18 -24.61 -27.45
N TYR A 210 1.11 -24.76 -27.20
CA TYR A 210 2.05 -25.46 -28.08
C TYR A 210 1.73 -26.96 -28.23
N LEU A 211 1.28 -27.61 -27.15
CA LEU A 211 0.93 -29.04 -27.14
C LEU A 211 -0.47 -29.30 -27.72
N LEU A 212 -1.44 -28.43 -27.44
CA LEU A 212 -2.80 -28.50 -27.98
C LEU A 212 -2.86 -28.10 -29.46
N GLY A 213 -2.04 -27.15 -29.88
CA GLY A 213 -1.89 -26.75 -31.28
C GLY A 213 -1.34 -27.86 -32.19
N ARG A 214 -0.75 -28.92 -31.62
CA ARG A 214 -0.34 -30.13 -32.37
C ARG A 214 -1.48 -31.13 -32.59
N LYS A 215 -2.60 -31.02 -31.88
CA LYS A 215 -3.71 -31.99 -31.96
C LYS A 215 -4.85 -31.61 -32.91
N LYS A 216 -4.77 -30.49 -33.63
CA LYS A 216 -5.79 -30.11 -34.63
C LYS A 216 -5.18 -29.88 -36.00
N HIS A 217 -5.05 -30.99 -36.75
CA HIS A 217 -5.13 -30.97 -38.21
C HIS A 217 -6.15 -32.02 -38.64
N SER A 218 -7.42 -31.69 -38.44
CA SER A 218 -8.55 -32.16 -39.26
C SER A 218 -9.80 -31.38 -38.85
N GLU A 219 -10.37 -30.71 -39.83
CA GLU A 219 -11.71 -30.11 -39.88
C GLU A 219 -11.87 -28.68 -39.33
N GLU A 220 -12.06 -27.80 -40.31
CA GLU A 220 -12.32 -26.36 -40.23
C GLU A 220 -13.75 -26.10 -39.76
N THR A 221 -13.92 -25.14 -38.85
CA THR A 221 -15.11 -24.29 -38.85
C THR A 221 -14.67 -22.89 -38.39
N LYS A 222 -14.79 -21.94 -39.32
CA LYS A 222 -14.54 -20.51 -39.10
C LYS A 222 -15.55 -19.96 -38.09
N MET A 223 -15.07 -19.47 -36.96
CA MET A 223 -15.72 -18.40 -36.21
C MET A 223 -14.68 -17.31 -36.02
N GLU A 224 -14.86 -16.21 -36.75
CA GLU A 224 -14.16 -14.94 -36.52
C GLU A 224 -14.58 -14.43 -35.15
N VAL A 225 -13.61 -14.36 -34.23
CA VAL A 225 -13.71 -13.54 -33.01
C VAL A 225 -12.69 -12.44 -33.20
N ASP A 226 -13.19 -11.28 -33.61
CA ASP A 226 -12.44 -10.04 -33.63
C ASP A 226 -12.02 -9.67 -32.19
N GLY A 227 -10.73 -9.36 -32.02
CA GLY A 227 -10.26 -8.44 -30.99
C GLY A 227 -10.00 -9.00 -29.58
N GLU A 228 -9.32 -10.14 -29.42
CA GLU A 228 -8.67 -10.44 -28.14
C GLU A 228 -7.30 -9.75 -28.04
N MET A 229 -7.23 -8.70 -27.22
CA MET A 229 -5.97 -8.24 -26.62
C MET A 229 -5.39 -9.38 -25.80
N THR A 230 -4.38 -10.05 -26.36
CA THR A 230 -3.54 -10.99 -25.62
C THR A 230 -2.72 -10.21 -24.59
N PHE A 231 -3.04 -10.36 -23.31
CA PHE A 231 -2.18 -9.88 -22.24
C PHE A 231 -0.94 -10.77 -22.20
N GLU A 232 0.18 -10.23 -22.72
CA GLU A 232 1.52 -10.80 -22.56
C GLU A 232 1.86 -11.03 -21.08
N GLY A 233 2.81 -11.94 -20.83
CA GLY A 233 3.01 -12.66 -19.58
C GLY A 233 3.32 -11.83 -18.33
N ASP A 234 3.33 -12.53 -17.20
CA ASP A 234 3.55 -11.99 -15.86
C ASP A 234 4.84 -11.14 -15.74
N PRO A 235 4.74 -9.81 -15.51
CA PRO A 235 5.90 -8.89 -15.56
C PRO A 235 7.03 -9.23 -14.57
N LYS A 236 6.73 -9.95 -13.47
CA LYS A 236 7.72 -10.32 -12.45
C LYS A 236 8.64 -11.45 -12.87
N LEU A 237 8.08 -12.48 -13.49
CA LEU A 237 8.86 -13.58 -14.05
C LEU A 237 9.70 -13.04 -15.20
N GLU A 238 9.24 -12.03 -15.94
CA GLU A 238 10.01 -11.41 -17.03
C GLU A 238 11.17 -10.49 -16.58
N LEU A 239 11.05 -9.76 -15.45
CA LEU A 239 12.15 -8.92 -14.96
C LEU A 239 13.37 -9.77 -14.59
N PHE A 240 13.19 -10.83 -13.81
CA PHE A 240 14.29 -11.62 -13.28
C PHE A 240 14.72 -12.80 -14.17
N SER A 241 13.89 -13.23 -15.12
CA SER A 241 14.25 -14.29 -16.08
C SER A 241 15.24 -13.83 -17.16
N ASN A 242 15.32 -12.52 -17.42
CA ASN A 242 16.25 -11.93 -18.39
C ASN A 242 17.56 -11.42 -17.76
N ILE A 243 17.69 -11.50 -16.44
CA ILE A 243 18.92 -11.13 -15.71
C ILE A 243 19.86 -12.33 -15.73
N THR A 244 21.14 -12.10 -16.07
CA THR A 244 22.09 -13.21 -16.15
C THR A 244 22.40 -13.76 -14.76
N THR A 245 22.73 -15.05 -14.67
CA THR A 245 23.18 -15.67 -13.42
C THR A 245 24.40 -14.99 -12.82
N LYS A 246 25.21 -14.32 -13.65
CA LYS A 246 26.37 -13.53 -13.22
C LYS A 246 25.95 -12.24 -12.51
N ASP A 247 25.01 -11.48 -13.09
CA ASP A 247 24.49 -10.25 -12.48
C ASP A 247 23.84 -10.53 -11.10
N LEU A 248 23.15 -11.68 -10.98
CA LEU A 248 22.59 -12.16 -9.72
C LEU A 248 23.64 -12.58 -8.70
N GLN A 249 24.83 -13.01 -9.11
CA GLN A 249 25.89 -13.40 -8.17
C GLN A 249 26.66 -12.19 -7.63
N GLU A 250 26.80 -11.14 -8.43
CA GLU A 250 27.66 -9.99 -8.12
C GLU A 250 26.90 -8.82 -7.43
N ASN A 251 25.60 -8.64 -7.71
CA ASN A 251 24.84 -7.49 -7.19
C ASN A 251 24.02 -7.83 -5.93
N SER A 252 24.55 -7.48 -4.76
CA SER A 252 23.91 -7.74 -3.46
C SER A 252 22.59 -6.98 -3.24
N LEU A 253 22.45 -5.78 -3.82
CA LEU A 253 21.25 -4.95 -3.69
C LEU A 253 20.09 -5.54 -4.51
N LEU A 254 20.39 -6.03 -5.71
CA LEU A 254 19.44 -6.77 -6.55
C LEU A 254 18.94 -8.04 -5.86
N ASN A 255 19.83 -8.80 -5.22
CA ASN A 255 19.47 -10.01 -4.47
C ASN A 255 18.58 -9.71 -3.28
N TYR A 256 18.93 -8.69 -2.50
CA TYR A 256 18.10 -8.20 -1.40
C TYR A 256 16.70 -7.84 -1.90
N PHE A 257 16.62 -7.07 -2.98
CA PHE A 257 15.37 -6.64 -3.56
C PHE A 257 14.51 -7.78 -4.09
N ARG A 258 15.13 -8.72 -4.83
CA ARG A 258 14.45 -9.93 -5.33
C ARG A 258 13.87 -10.74 -4.17
N TYR A 259 14.63 -10.91 -3.09
CA TYR A 259 14.17 -11.63 -1.91
C TYR A 259 12.95 -10.96 -1.27
N ILE A 260 12.96 -9.64 -1.12
CA ILE A 260 11.82 -8.89 -0.57
C ILE A 260 10.58 -9.03 -1.46
N LEU A 261 10.72 -8.81 -2.78
CA LEU A 261 9.60 -8.92 -3.71
C LEU A 261 8.99 -10.31 -3.74
N TYR A 262 9.82 -11.35 -3.78
CA TYR A 262 9.37 -12.72 -3.71
C TYR A 262 8.68 -13.02 -2.37
N SER A 263 9.27 -12.56 -1.27
CA SER A 263 8.72 -12.79 0.08
C SER A 263 7.34 -12.17 0.26
N LEU A 264 7.14 -10.97 -0.30
CA LEU A 264 5.85 -10.28 -0.33
C LEU A 264 4.84 -10.98 -1.26
N ASP A 265 5.26 -11.43 -2.44
CA ASP A 265 4.34 -12.10 -3.39
C ASP A 265 3.90 -13.49 -2.94
N SER A 266 4.71 -14.12 -2.09
CA SER A 266 4.51 -15.49 -1.60
C SER A 266 3.92 -15.54 -0.18
N ILE A 267 3.42 -14.42 0.37
CA ILE A 267 2.79 -14.37 1.70
C ILE A 267 1.74 -15.50 1.89
N PRO A 268 0.82 -15.77 0.93
CA PRO A 268 -0.14 -16.87 1.02
C PRO A 268 0.45 -18.27 1.16
N ASP A 269 1.65 -18.49 0.64
CA ASP A 269 2.20 -19.84 0.46
C ASP A 269 3.16 -20.21 1.60
N TYR A 270 3.53 -19.24 2.44
CA TYR A 270 4.51 -19.42 3.51
C TYR A 270 4.03 -18.83 4.82
N CYS A 271 4.47 -19.45 5.92
CA CYS A 271 4.23 -18.93 7.26
C CYS A 271 4.84 -17.53 7.41
N CYS A 272 4.05 -16.56 7.86
CA CYS A 272 4.55 -15.21 8.12
C CYS A 272 5.60 -15.11 9.24
N ILE A 273 5.71 -16.13 10.10
CA ILE A 273 6.65 -16.17 11.22
C ILE A 273 7.94 -16.93 10.85
N CYS A 274 7.84 -18.23 10.57
CA CYS A 274 9.02 -19.07 10.32
C CYS A 274 9.37 -19.24 8.84
N ARG A 275 8.54 -18.76 7.91
CA ARG A 275 8.72 -18.90 6.44
C ARG A 275 8.73 -20.34 5.93
N ASP A 276 8.25 -21.31 6.69
CA ASP A 276 7.97 -22.66 6.17
C ASP A 276 6.78 -22.62 5.20
N LYS A 277 6.82 -23.46 4.16
CA LYS A 277 5.73 -23.62 3.19
C LYS A 277 4.46 -24.12 3.90
N LEU A 278 3.34 -23.44 3.66
CA LEU A 278 2.04 -23.84 4.19
C LEU A 278 1.51 -25.05 3.39
N SER A 279 0.65 -25.84 4.02
CA SER A 279 -0.01 -26.97 3.34
C SER A 279 -0.89 -26.49 2.19
N THR A 280 -1.54 -25.35 2.36
CA THR A 280 -2.41 -24.78 1.35
C THR A 280 -2.16 -23.29 1.23
N LYS A 281 -2.48 -22.75 0.06
CA LYS A 281 -2.40 -21.33 -0.20
C LYS A 281 -3.44 -20.59 0.65
N ALA A 282 -3.00 -19.67 1.49
CA ALA A 282 -3.85 -18.89 2.37
C ALA A 282 -4.32 -17.60 1.68
N ASN A 283 -5.62 -17.27 1.79
CA ASN A 283 -6.16 -16.03 1.19
C ASN A 283 -5.90 -14.78 2.07
N THR A 284 -5.16 -14.95 3.16
CA THR A 284 -4.83 -13.94 4.16
C THR A 284 -3.48 -14.31 4.78
N ILE A 285 -2.87 -13.37 5.50
CA ILE A 285 -1.63 -13.62 6.24
C ILE A 285 -1.92 -14.68 7.31
N ARG A 286 -1.09 -15.73 7.36
CA ARG A 286 -1.25 -16.84 8.31
C ARG A 286 0.11 -17.37 8.76
N CYS A 287 0.09 -18.09 9.89
CA CYS A 287 1.22 -18.83 10.41
C CYS A 287 1.00 -20.35 10.27
N CYS A 288 2.09 -21.12 10.27
CA CYS A 288 2.00 -22.58 10.28
C CYS A 288 1.48 -23.10 11.63
N GLN A 289 1.23 -24.40 11.72
CA GLN A 289 0.66 -25.03 12.92
C GLN A 289 1.65 -25.26 14.08
N LYS A 290 2.89 -24.76 13.97
CA LYS A 290 3.88 -24.85 15.06
C LYS A 290 3.46 -23.93 16.21
N GLU A 291 3.42 -24.47 17.43
CA GLU A 291 2.94 -23.76 18.62
C GLU A 291 3.59 -22.39 18.82
N LEU A 292 4.91 -22.27 18.64
CA LEU A 292 5.63 -21.00 18.72
C LEU A 292 5.18 -19.99 17.65
N CYS A 293 4.98 -20.43 16.40
CA CYS A 293 4.53 -19.55 15.32
C CYS A 293 3.09 -19.10 15.55
N GLU A 294 2.24 -19.98 16.04
CA GLU A 294 0.87 -19.65 16.40
C GLU A 294 0.82 -18.62 17.53
N PHE A 295 1.57 -18.86 18.60
CA PHE A 295 1.70 -17.94 19.74
C PHE A 295 2.24 -16.58 19.30
N SER A 296 3.36 -16.54 18.57
CA SER A 296 3.94 -15.28 18.08
C SER A 296 2.98 -14.50 17.17
N PHE A 297 2.26 -15.21 16.29
CA PHE A 297 1.29 -14.56 15.40
C PHE A 297 0.13 -13.93 16.17
N GLU A 298 -0.38 -14.61 17.19
CA GLU A 298 -1.55 -14.19 17.97
C GLU A 298 -1.20 -13.12 19.03
N GLU A 299 -0.05 -13.22 19.68
CA GLU A 299 0.36 -12.33 20.80
C GLU A 299 1.19 -11.11 20.36
N SER A 300 2.05 -11.27 19.35
CA SER A 300 3.10 -10.28 19.04
C SER A 300 3.04 -9.65 17.65
N GLN A 301 2.40 -10.29 16.67
CA GLN A 301 2.34 -9.78 15.29
C GLN A 301 0.96 -9.24 14.91
N GLY A 302 -0.09 -9.96 15.30
CA GLY A 302 -1.48 -9.59 15.05
C GLY A 302 -1.80 -9.32 13.57
N ILE A 303 -3.06 -9.01 13.29
CA ILE A 303 -3.50 -8.46 12.00
C ILE A 303 -4.22 -7.13 12.29
N SER A 304 -4.17 -6.18 11.34
CA SER A 304 -5.01 -4.98 11.40
C SER A 304 -6.50 -5.39 11.30
N ILE A 305 -7.31 -4.94 12.25
CA ILE A 305 -8.71 -5.35 12.35
C ILE A 305 -9.55 -4.73 11.22
N ILE A 306 -9.34 -3.45 10.91
CA ILE A 306 -10.17 -2.71 9.96
C ILE A 306 -10.10 -3.29 8.53
N PRO A 307 -8.92 -3.62 7.97
CA PRO A 307 -8.84 -4.31 6.68
C PRO A 307 -9.58 -5.65 6.64
N GLU A 308 -9.51 -6.44 7.71
CA GLU A 308 -10.25 -7.71 7.80
C GLU A 308 -11.76 -7.50 7.87
N ILE A 309 -12.22 -6.44 8.56
CA ILE A 309 -13.64 -6.05 8.54
C ILE A 309 -14.08 -5.63 7.14
N LYS A 310 -13.29 -4.79 6.45
CA LYS A 310 -13.60 -4.30 5.10
C LYS A 310 -13.61 -5.44 4.07
N ARG A 311 -12.74 -6.44 4.23
CA ARG A 311 -12.64 -7.62 3.35
C ARG A 311 -13.92 -8.46 3.35
N ASP A 312 -14.45 -8.80 4.52
CA ASP A 312 -15.74 -9.49 4.64
C ASP A 312 -16.48 -9.12 5.93
N PRO A 313 -17.35 -8.09 5.88
CA PRO A 313 -18.13 -7.65 7.02
C PRO A 313 -19.04 -8.76 7.59
N ASN A 314 -19.60 -9.60 6.73
CA ASN A 314 -20.55 -10.64 7.12
C ASN A 314 -19.84 -11.78 7.85
N ALA A 315 -18.72 -12.25 7.31
CA ALA A 315 -17.89 -13.27 7.96
C ALA A 315 -17.36 -12.77 9.31
N PHE A 316 -16.95 -11.49 9.39
CA PHE A 316 -16.49 -10.87 10.63
C PHE A 316 -17.61 -10.79 11.67
N SER A 317 -18.80 -10.32 11.27
CA SER A 317 -19.99 -10.24 12.12
C SER A 317 -20.43 -11.61 12.64
N LEU A 318 -20.43 -12.62 11.76
CA LEU A 318 -20.72 -14.00 12.15
C LEU A 318 -19.70 -14.50 13.16
N ASN A 319 -18.41 -14.24 12.94
CA ASN A 319 -17.33 -14.65 13.83
C ASN A 319 -17.48 -14.06 15.25
N LEU A 320 -17.80 -12.77 15.36
CA LEU A 320 -18.10 -12.15 16.66
C LEU A 320 -19.38 -12.71 17.29
N SER A 321 -20.39 -13.01 16.47
CA SER A 321 -21.67 -13.52 16.93
C SER A 321 -21.56 -14.94 17.48
N VAL A 322 -20.84 -15.85 16.83
CA VAL A 322 -20.59 -17.20 17.37
C VAL A 322 -19.75 -17.15 18.65
N PHE A 323 -18.82 -16.21 18.76
CA PHE A 323 -18.08 -15.98 19.99
C PHE A 323 -19.00 -15.46 21.11
N SER A 324 -19.89 -14.50 20.82
CA SER A 324 -20.89 -14.01 21.77
C SER A 324 -21.72 -15.15 22.35
N GLU A 325 -22.25 -16.02 21.49
CA GLU A 325 -23.09 -17.14 21.93
C GLU A 325 -22.29 -18.21 22.68
N CYS A 326 -21.03 -18.46 22.30
CA CYS A 326 -20.11 -19.30 23.08
C CYS A 326 -19.85 -18.73 24.48
N LEU A 327 -19.55 -17.43 24.55
CA LEU A 327 -19.25 -16.71 25.79
C LEU A 327 -20.45 -16.74 26.76
N MET A 328 -21.67 -16.77 26.22
CA MET A 328 -22.90 -16.84 26.99
C MET A 328 -23.36 -18.26 27.34
N GLY A 329 -22.86 -19.27 26.63
CA GLY A 329 -23.21 -20.66 26.88
C GLY A 329 -22.82 -21.15 28.28
N GLY A 330 -23.64 -22.02 28.88
CA GLY A 330 -23.35 -22.63 30.19
C GLY A 330 -22.10 -23.51 30.21
N ARG A 331 -21.64 -23.96 29.03
CA ARG A 331 -20.41 -24.75 28.85
C ARG A 331 -19.21 -23.92 28.38
N VAL A 332 -19.26 -22.59 28.44
CA VAL A 332 -18.21 -21.66 27.96
C VAL A 332 -16.80 -22.07 28.40
N ASN A 333 -16.64 -22.51 29.64
CA ASN A 333 -15.36 -22.98 30.18
C ASN A 333 -14.76 -24.10 29.32
N LYS A 334 -15.58 -24.97 28.75
CA LYS A 334 -15.15 -26.09 27.91
C LYS A 334 -15.18 -25.77 26.40
N THR A 335 -16.11 -24.92 25.96
CA THR A 335 -16.37 -24.65 24.54
C THR A 335 -15.59 -23.47 23.99
N PHE A 336 -15.08 -22.58 24.85
CA PHE A 336 -14.24 -21.47 24.44
C PHE A 336 -12.78 -21.92 24.31
N GLU A 337 -12.50 -22.64 23.23
CA GLU A 337 -11.17 -23.09 22.81
C GLU A 337 -10.98 -22.79 21.32
N PRO A 338 -9.86 -22.22 20.88
CA PRO A 338 -8.67 -21.88 21.69
C PRO A 338 -8.90 -20.69 22.63
N PHE A 339 -8.30 -20.71 23.82
CA PHE A 339 -8.45 -19.66 24.84
C PHE A 339 -7.26 -18.68 24.89
N PRO A 340 -7.50 -17.34 24.93
CA PRO A 340 -6.43 -16.35 24.99
C PRO A 340 -5.67 -16.36 26.34
N SER A 341 -4.37 -16.64 26.30
CA SER A 341 -3.50 -16.74 27.48
C SER A 341 -3.52 -15.50 28.39
N PHE A 342 -3.63 -14.31 27.80
CA PHE A 342 -3.69 -13.03 28.54
C PHE A 342 -5.00 -12.81 29.33
N PHE A 343 -5.94 -13.76 29.29
CA PHE A 343 -7.13 -13.80 30.16
C PHE A 343 -7.14 -14.98 31.14
N LEU A 344 -5.99 -15.61 31.37
CA LEU A 344 -5.81 -16.54 32.49
C LEU A 344 -5.61 -15.74 33.78
N LYS A 345 -6.15 -16.23 34.90
CA LYS A 345 -5.98 -15.61 36.23
C LYS A 345 -4.60 -15.86 36.80
N ASP A 346 -4.11 -17.09 36.61
CA ASP A 346 -2.81 -17.57 37.05
C ASP A 346 -2.01 -18.08 35.83
N GLN A 347 -0.67 -18.05 35.93
CA GLN A 347 0.19 -18.72 34.97
C GLN A 347 -0.06 -20.23 34.99
N GLU A 348 -0.32 -20.81 33.81
CA GLU A 348 -0.61 -22.23 33.65
C GLU A 348 0.05 -22.72 32.36
N PHE A 349 0.77 -23.84 32.44
CA PHE A 349 1.22 -24.55 31.25
C PHE A 349 0.04 -25.34 30.66
N ARG A 350 -0.53 -24.82 29.58
CA ARG A 350 -1.66 -25.43 28.88
C ARG A 350 -1.41 -25.40 27.38
N SER A 351 -1.90 -26.42 26.69
CA SER A 351 -1.96 -26.40 25.24
C SER A 351 -2.94 -25.31 24.77
N LYS A 352 -2.73 -24.85 23.54
CA LYS A 352 -3.53 -23.80 22.93
C LYS A 352 -5.02 -24.13 22.87
N ARG A 353 -5.39 -25.38 22.52
CA ARG A 353 -6.79 -25.82 22.46
C ARG A 353 -7.24 -26.50 23.75
N GLY A 354 -6.47 -26.35 24.83
CA GLY A 354 -6.75 -26.89 26.14
C GLY A 354 -7.06 -28.39 26.09
N TYR A 355 -8.23 -28.76 26.63
CA TYR A 355 -8.65 -30.15 26.75
C TYR A 355 -8.75 -30.88 25.40
N LEU A 356 -8.97 -30.17 24.28
CA LEU A 356 -9.06 -30.78 22.95
C LEU A 356 -7.73 -31.42 22.52
N ASP A 357 -6.60 -30.73 22.74
CA ASP A 357 -5.29 -31.30 22.41
C ASP A 357 -4.93 -32.48 23.32
N ASN A 358 -5.36 -32.43 24.58
CA ASN A 358 -5.19 -33.54 25.51
C ASN A 358 -5.99 -34.78 25.09
N ILE A 359 -7.17 -34.61 24.49
CA ILE A 359 -7.95 -35.71 23.91
C ILE A 359 -7.22 -36.34 22.73
N VAL A 360 -6.66 -35.52 21.83
CA VAL A 360 -5.92 -36.02 20.66
C VAL A 360 -4.70 -36.83 21.11
N LYS A 361 -3.88 -36.27 22.00
CA LYS A 361 -2.70 -36.96 22.55
C LYS A 361 -3.06 -38.27 23.25
N ALA A 362 -4.09 -38.25 24.11
CA ALA A 362 -4.51 -39.45 24.82
C ALA A 362 -5.01 -40.57 23.88
N ARG A 363 -5.59 -40.24 22.74
CA ARG A 363 -5.99 -41.23 21.73
C ARG A 363 -4.80 -41.81 20.98
N GLU A 364 -3.77 -41.01 20.70
CA GLU A 364 -2.53 -41.48 20.07
C GLU A 364 -1.73 -42.38 21.01
N GLU A 365 -1.69 -42.03 22.29
CA GLU A 365 -0.90 -42.71 23.32
C GLU A 365 -1.64 -43.89 23.99
N GLY A 366 -2.96 -44.00 23.80
CA GLY A 366 -3.78 -45.08 24.37
C GLY A 366 -4.12 -44.92 25.85
N GLY A 367 -4.69 -43.77 26.25
CA GLY A 367 -5.06 -43.46 27.63
C GLY A 367 -6.21 -42.45 27.78
N GLU A 368 -6.39 -41.93 29.00
CA GLU A 368 -7.37 -40.87 29.30
C GLU A 368 -6.80 -39.46 29.11
N ALA A 369 -7.63 -38.55 28.62
CA ALA A 369 -7.25 -37.15 28.42
C ALA A 369 -7.04 -36.43 29.76
N LYS A 370 -5.85 -35.85 29.95
CA LYS A 370 -5.54 -35.02 31.12
C LYS A 370 -6.47 -33.80 31.18
N GLU A 371 -7.01 -33.51 32.37
CA GLU A 371 -7.86 -32.34 32.59
C GLU A 371 -7.08 -31.02 32.50
N VAL A 372 -7.79 -29.94 32.18
CA VAL A 372 -7.28 -28.57 32.18
C VAL A 372 -7.97 -27.77 33.29
N LYS A 373 -7.27 -26.82 33.92
CA LYS A 373 -7.82 -26.01 35.01
C LYS A 373 -8.79 -24.97 34.45
N GLU A 374 -10.01 -25.38 34.12
CA GLU A 374 -10.99 -24.48 33.49
C GLU A 374 -11.39 -23.27 34.37
N SER A 375 -11.24 -23.39 35.70
CA SER A 375 -11.46 -22.29 36.63
C SER A 375 -10.45 -21.14 36.49
N ASN A 376 -9.32 -21.39 35.83
CA ASN A 376 -8.28 -20.39 35.56
C ASN A 376 -8.68 -19.37 34.48
N LYS A 377 -9.69 -19.68 33.65
CA LYS A 377 -10.20 -18.76 32.62
C LYS A 377 -10.94 -17.58 33.27
N ASP A 378 -10.57 -16.34 32.96
CA ASP A 378 -11.29 -15.15 33.42
C ASP A 378 -12.47 -14.79 32.50
N ILE A 379 -13.43 -15.71 32.43
CA ILE A 379 -14.67 -15.51 31.64
C ILE A 379 -15.47 -14.29 32.12
N LYS A 380 -15.41 -13.96 33.42
CA LYS A 380 -16.12 -12.82 33.99
C LYS A 380 -15.58 -11.51 33.41
N LYS A 381 -14.26 -11.32 33.39
CA LYS A 381 -13.62 -10.15 32.78
C LYS A 381 -13.93 -10.05 31.29
N ILE A 382 -13.85 -11.16 30.55
CA ILE A 382 -14.16 -11.15 29.11
C ILE A 382 -15.62 -10.73 28.86
N ARG A 383 -16.58 -11.24 29.63
CA ARG A 383 -17.99 -10.81 29.54
C ARG A 383 -18.16 -9.32 29.84
N SER A 384 -17.49 -8.79 30.85
CA SER A 384 -17.57 -7.35 31.16
C SER A 384 -16.95 -6.47 30.09
N LEU A 385 -15.95 -6.97 29.35
CA LEU A 385 -15.27 -6.23 28.28
C LEU A 385 -16.03 -6.31 26.95
N PHE A 386 -16.48 -7.50 26.57
CA PHE A 386 -17.04 -7.75 25.23
C PHE A 386 -18.31 -6.95 24.93
N LYS A 387 -19.05 -6.53 25.97
CA LYS A 387 -20.23 -5.64 25.84
C LYS A 387 -19.91 -4.28 25.19
N PHE A 388 -18.66 -3.83 25.23
CA PHE A 388 -18.22 -2.55 24.67
C PHE A 388 -17.76 -2.64 23.21
N VAL A 389 -17.68 -3.84 22.63
CA VAL A 389 -17.28 -4.02 21.23
C VAL A 389 -18.28 -3.28 20.31
N PRO A 390 -17.81 -2.36 19.44
CA PRO A 390 -18.67 -1.63 18.51
C PRO A 390 -19.23 -2.55 17.41
N SER A 391 -20.35 -2.15 16.79
CA SER A 391 -20.91 -2.91 15.66
C SER A 391 -20.00 -2.84 14.45
N VAL A 392 -20.12 -3.84 13.57
CA VAL A 392 -19.33 -3.92 12.32
C VAL A 392 -19.62 -2.71 11.43
N GLU A 393 -20.87 -2.27 11.33
CA GLU A 393 -21.29 -1.11 10.55
C GLU A 393 -20.66 0.18 11.08
N ARG A 394 -20.55 0.31 12.41
CA ARG A 394 -19.86 1.45 13.03
C ARG A 394 -18.37 1.42 12.76
N CYS A 395 -17.73 0.25 12.79
CA CYS A 395 -16.32 0.12 12.43
C CYS A 395 -16.08 0.58 10.99
N ILE A 396 -16.88 0.10 10.03
CA ILE A 396 -16.73 0.46 8.60
C ILE A 396 -16.97 1.94 8.35
N SER A 397 -18.02 2.52 8.94
CA SER A 397 -18.44 3.90 8.64
C SER A 397 -17.65 4.97 9.40
N LYS A 398 -17.05 4.64 10.54
CA LYS A 398 -16.39 5.62 11.43
C LYS A 398 -14.91 5.37 11.66
N CYS A 399 -14.37 4.21 11.32
CA CYS A 399 -12.95 3.90 11.52
C CYS A 399 -12.24 3.79 10.18
N ALA A 400 -11.36 4.76 9.89
CA ALA A 400 -10.47 4.69 8.74
C ALA A 400 -9.44 3.57 8.91
N ASP A 401 -8.90 3.45 10.13
CA ASP A 401 -7.83 2.56 10.54
C ASP A 401 -8.02 2.02 11.98
N ASP A 402 -7.09 1.17 12.42
CA ASP A 402 -7.09 0.56 13.76
C ASP A 402 -6.85 1.57 14.90
N GLN A 403 -6.18 2.71 14.67
CA GLN A 403 -6.02 3.75 15.70
C GLN A 403 -7.36 4.43 15.99
N VAL A 404 -8.14 4.72 14.96
CA VAL A 404 -9.50 5.26 15.11
C VAL A 404 -10.42 4.23 15.78
N LEU A 405 -10.24 2.94 15.49
CA LEU A 405 -10.95 1.86 16.19
C LEU A 405 -10.59 1.85 17.69
N LEU A 406 -9.30 1.91 18.03
CA LEU A 406 -8.85 1.93 19.43
C LEU A 406 -9.42 3.15 20.17
N LYS A 407 -9.34 4.35 19.59
CA LYS A 407 -9.95 5.57 20.15
C LYS A 407 -11.47 5.44 20.31
N THR A 408 -12.13 4.72 19.40
CA THR A 408 -13.58 4.45 19.49
C THR A 408 -13.90 3.53 20.65
N ILE A 409 -13.08 2.50 20.88
CA ILE A 409 -13.20 1.60 22.03
C ILE A 409 -12.91 2.36 23.33
N GLU A 410 -11.83 3.15 23.40
CA GLU A 410 -11.49 3.99 24.56
C GLU A 410 -12.63 4.92 24.95
N LYS A 411 -13.28 5.57 23.99
CA LYS A 411 -14.46 6.40 24.24
C LYS A 411 -15.63 5.61 24.82
N ALA A 412 -15.78 4.34 24.44
CA ALA A 412 -16.82 3.45 24.97
C ALA A 412 -16.46 2.85 26.34
N THR A 413 -15.17 2.77 26.68
CA THR A 413 -14.65 2.18 27.92
C THR A 413 -14.05 3.20 28.90
N LYS A 414 -14.38 4.50 28.77
CA LYS A 414 -13.76 5.57 29.57
C LYS A 414 -13.67 5.27 31.07
N ASP A 415 -14.69 4.63 31.62
CA ASP A 415 -14.77 4.33 33.06
C ASP A 415 -14.14 2.99 33.47
N PHE A 416 -13.73 2.16 32.49
CA PHE A 416 -13.28 0.78 32.72
C PHE A 416 -11.78 0.55 32.42
N GLY A 417 -11.12 1.43 31.65
CA GLY A 417 -9.66 1.47 31.47
C GLY A 417 -9.01 0.34 30.64
N ASP A 418 -9.75 -0.66 30.17
CA ASP A 418 -9.21 -1.87 29.50
C ASP A 418 -9.39 -1.86 27.96
N SER A 419 -9.34 -0.70 27.29
CA SER A 419 -9.51 -0.60 25.82
C SER A 419 -8.54 -1.48 25.04
N GLN A 420 -7.29 -1.56 25.49
CA GLN A 420 -6.25 -2.38 24.88
C GLN A 420 -6.56 -3.88 24.98
N ALA A 421 -7.19 -4.33 26.07
CA ALA A 421 -7.58 -5.73 26.24
C ALA A 421 -8.70 -6.14 25.28
N ILE A 422 -9.66 -5.24 25.02
CA ILE A 422 -10.71 -5.46 24.00
C ILE A 422 -10.09 -5.53 22.62
N TYR A 423 -9.20 -4.59 22.30
CA TYR A 423 -8.54 -4.57 21.01
C TYR A 423 -7.72 -5.85 20.79
N LYS A 424 -6.91 -6.28 21.77
CA LYS A 424 -6.19 -7.58 21.73
C LYS A 424 -7.14 -8.77 21.61
N LEU A 425 -8.28 -8.78 22.31
CA LEU A 425 -9.28 -9.84 22.19
C LEU A 425 -9.83 -9.92 20.75
N LEU A 426 -10.16 -8.80 20.13
CA LEU A 426 -10.63 -8.77 18.74
C LEU A 426 -9.58 -9.31 17.78
N GLN A 427 -8.31 -8.91 17.94
CA GLN A 427 -7.21 -9.47 17.15
C GLN A 427 -7.08 -10.98 17.32
N TYR A 428 -7.15 -11.46 18.57
CA TYR A 428 -7.11 -12.89 18.88
C TYR A 428 -8.26 -13.66 18.21
N LEU A 429 -9.48 -13.12 18.23
CA LEU A 429 -10.65 -13.74 17.60
C LEU A 429 -10.53 -13.85 16.07
N ILE A 430 -9.82 -12.92 15.42
CA ILE A 430 -9.59 -12.92 13.97
C ILE A 430 -8.46 -13.89 13.61
N THR A 431 -7.32 -13.77 14.30
CA THR A 431 -6.11 -14.56 14.04
C THR A 431 -6.31 -16.06 14.29
N THR A 432 -7.12 -16.42 15.29
CA THR A 432 -7.45 -17.83 15.58
C THR A 432 -8.46 -18.43 14.60
N ASN A 433 -9.26 -17.60 13.92
CA ASN A 433 -10.19 -18.09 12.91
C ASN A 433 -9.52 -18.22 11.55
N ARG A 434 -9.14 -19.46 11.22
CA ARG A 434 -8.51 -19.76 9.92
C ARG A 434 -9.50 -20.00 8.80
N ALA A 435 -10.79 -20.13 9.11
CA ALA A 435 -11.81 -20.36 8.10
C ALA A 435 -12.08 -19.08 7.30
N SER A 436 -11.85 -19.13 5.98
CA SER A 436 -12.35 -18.10 5.06
C SER A 436 -13.78 -18.43 4.69
N MET A 437 -14.69 -17.51 5.02
CA MET A 437 -16.12 -17.63 4.81
C MET A 437 -16.60 -16.54 3.85
N LYS A 438 -17.69 -16.80 3.14
CA LYS A 438 -18.42 -15.79 2.37
C LYS A 438 -19.92 -16.06 2.45
N LYS A 439 -20.72 -15.03 2.72
CA LYS A 439 -22.18 -15.12 2.68
C LYS A 439 -22.64 -15.26 1.21
N LEU A 440 -23.48 -16.23 0.92
CA LEU A 440 -24.04 -16.48 -0.41
C LEU A 440 -25.24 -15.56 -0.70
N GLY A 441 -25.34 -15.08 -1.93
CA GLY A 441 -26.55 -14.42 -2.44
C GLY A 441 -27.63 -15.44 -2.78
N GLU A 442 -28.87 -14.99 -3.00
CA GLU A 442 -30.03 -15.89 -3.19
C GLU A 442 -29.88 -16.86 -4.37
N SER A 443 -29.27 -16.42 -5.47
CA SER A 443 -29.01 -17.28 -6.64
C SER A 443 -28.05 -18.44 -6.34
N ASP A 444 -27.15 -18.24 -5.38
CA ASP A 444 -26.02 -19.14 -5.11
C ASP A 444 -26.33 -20.10 -3.95
N LYS A 445 -27.40 -19.86 -3.20
CA LYS A 445 -27.84 -20.70 -2.07
C LYS A 445 -28.11 -22.14 -2.52
N CYS A 446 -27.71 -23.11 -1.71
CA CYS A 446 -27.97 -24.53 -1.95
C CYS A 446 -29.35 -24.97 -1.44
N SER A 447 -29.82 -24.38 -0.34
CA SER A 447 -31.10 -24.73 0.30
C SER A 447 -32.32 -24.36 -0.54
N GLY A 448 -32.21 -23.31 -1.37
CA GLY A 448 -33.36 -22.69 -2.03
C GLY A 448 -34.34 -22.01 -1.05
N ALA A 449 -33.96 -21.87 0.22
CA ALA A 449 -34.79 -21.31 1.27
C ALA A 449 -34.36 -19.86 1.59
N PRO A 450 -35.22 -18.85 1.33
CA PRO A 450 -34.86 -17.45 1.54
C PRO A 450 -34.58 -17.14 3.02
N GLU A 451 -35.21 -17.86 3.95
CA GLU A 451 -35.01 -17.68 5.39
C GLU A 451 -33.63 -18.14 5.90
N VAL A 452 -32.86 -18.87 5.09
CA VAL A 452 -31.54 -19.40 5.48
C VAL A 452 -30.44 -18.47 5.02
N ASP A 453 -29.64 -17.96 5.96
CA ASP A 453 -28.36 -17.32 5.61
C ASP A 453 -27.31 -18.41 5.40
N GLU A 454 -26.83 -18.58 4.17
CA GLU A 454 -25.79 -19.57 3.84
C GLU A 454 -24.41 -18.93 3.72
N TYR A 455 -23.43 -19.57 4.34
CA TYR A 455 -22.02 -19.22 4.22
C TYR A 455 -21.26 -20.39 3.61
N ILE A 456 -20.46 -20.11 2.58
CA ILE A 456 -19.50 -21.05 2.02
C ILE A 456 -18.15 -20.90 2.72
N LEU A 457 -17.52 -22.02 3.08
CA LEU A 457 -16.19 -22.11 3.67
C LEU A 457 -15.22 -22.66 2.64
N TYR A 458 -14.48 -21.77 1.96
CA TYR A 458 -13.63 -22.13 0.82
C TYR A 458 -12.14 -22.26 1.16
N ASN A 459 -11.75 -21.95 2.40
CA ASN A 459 -10.43 -22.27 2.94
C ASN A 459 -10.58 -22.60 4.43
N ASN A 460 -10.19 -23.81 4.84
CA ASN A 460 -10.35 -24.30 6.22
C ASN A 460 -9.24 -25.32 6.57
N GLU A 461 -8.07 -24.82 6.97
CA GLU A 461 -6.84 -25.60 7.23
C GLU A 461 -6.83 -26.37 8.55
N VAL A 462 -7.97 -26.51 9.22
CA VAL A 462 -8.00 -27.17 10.53
C VAL A 462 -7.60 -28.66 10.44
N HIS A 463 -7.74 -29.22 9.23
CA HIS A 463 -7.24 -30.53 8.82
C HIS A 463 -6.47 -30.37 7.51
N ASP A 464 -5.53 -31.28 7.21
CA ASP A 464 -4.74 -31.24 5.97
C ASP A 464 -5.66 -31.38 4.73
N GLU A 465 -5.90 -30.26 4.04
CA GLU A 465 -6.73 -30.22 2.84
C GLU A 465 -6.13 -31.04 1.70
N ASN A 466 -4.81 -31.08 1.55
CA ASN A 466 -4.16 -31.87 0.51
C ASN A 466 -4.36 -33.36 0.77
N LYS A 467 -4.23 -33.80 2.03
CA LYS A 467 -4.54 -35.17 2.43
C LYS A 467 -5.99 -35.52 2.11
N PHE A 468 -6.93 -34.63 2.43
CA PHE A 468 -8.34 -34.83 2.11
C PHE A 468 -8.58 -34.94 0.59
N GLN A 469 -8.00 -34.05 -0.23
CA GLN A 469 -8.14 -34.10 -1.69
C GLN A 469 -7.55 -35.40 -2.28
N LYS A 470 -6.40 -35.86 -1.76
CA LYS A 470 -5.78 -37.14 -2.16
C LYS A 470 -6.66 -38.36 -1.81
N LEU A 471 -7.34 -38.34 -0.66
CA LEU A 471 -8.27 -39.40 -0.28
C LEU A 471 -9.56 -39.34 -1.11
N LYS A 472 -10.05 -38.12 -1.36
CA LYS A 472 -11.24 -37.87 -2.15
C LYS A 472 -11.10 -38.38 -3.59
N SER A 473 -9.96 -38.19 -4.24
CA SER A 473 -9.75 -38.68 -5.61
C SER A 473 -9.81 -40.21 -5.71
N LYS A 474 -9.45 -40.92 -4.63
CA LYS A 474 -9.45 -42.39 -4.57
C LYS A 474 -10.78 -42.98 -4.13
N LEU A 475 -11.41 -42.40 -3.11
CA LEU A 475 -12.56 -43.00 -2.42
C LEU A 475 -13.88 -42.25 -2.69
N GLY A 476 -13.81 -41.02 -3.20
CA GLY A 476 -14.95 -40.13 -3.32
C GLY A 476 -15.44 -39.58 -1.97
N THR A 477 -16.47 -38.73 -2.02
CA THR A 477 -17.04 -38.06 -0.84
C THR A 477 -18.55 -38.18 -0.77
N VAL A 478 -19.08 -38.05 0.44
CA VAL A 478 -20.50 -37.89 0.76
C VAL A 478 -20.72 -36.54 1.45
N TRP A 479 -21.86 -35.91 1.16
CA TRP A 479 -22.23 -34.62 1.73
C TRP A 479 -23.36 -34.81 2.73
N THR A 480 -23.23 -34.26 3.94
CA THR A 480 -24.15 -34.51 5.06
C THR A 480 -24.35 -33.26 5.91
N PHE A 481 -25.46 -33.20 6.64
CA PHE A 481 -25.74 -32.16 7.62
C PHE A 481 -25.23 -32.56 9.00
N HIS A 482 -24.63 -31.61 9.70
CA HIS A 482 -24.19 -31.74 11.09
C HIS A 482 -24.84 -30.63 11.93
N GLY A 483 -25.58 -31.02 12.95
CA GLY A 483 -26.16 -30.10 13.91
C GLY A 483 -25.40 -30.10 15.23
N SER A 484 -25.28 -28.92 15.83
CA SER A 484 -24.64 -28.74 17.13
C SER A 484 -25.19 -27.51 17.82
N SER A 485 -25.19 -27.52 19.16
CA SER A 485 -25.62 -26.37 19.97
C SER A 485 -24.81 -25.13 19.63
N ILE A 486 -25.46 -23.96 19.61
CA ILE A 486 -24.88 -22.70 19.12
C ILE A 486 -23.54 -22.34 19.79
N GLU A 487 -23.39 -22.64 21.08
CA GLU A 487 -22.18 -22.34 21.85
C GLU A 487 -20.94 -23.15 21.43
N ASN A 488 -21.11 -24.26 20.69
CA ASN A 488 -20.01 -25.08 20.18
C ASN A 488 -19.38 -24.49 18.90
N TRP A 489 -20.10 -23.64 18.18
CA TRP A 489 -19.69 -23.19 16.85
C TRP A 489 -18.48 -22.28 16.85
N TYR A 490 -18.20 -21.59 17.96
CA TYR A 490 -16.90 -20.95 18.16
C TYR A 490 -15.77 -21.98 18.00
N SER A 491 -15.78 -23.06 18.80
CA SER A 491 -14.73 -24.08 18.75
C SER A 491 -14.73 -24.84 17.42
N ILE A 492 -15.89 -25.22 16.88
CA ILE A 492 -15.97 -25.95 15.60
C ILE A 492 -15.36 -25.13 14.45
N LEU A 493 -15.53 -23.81 14.44
CA LEU A 493 -14.94 -22.95 13.40
C LEU A 493 -13.42 -22.83 13.47
N ARG A 494 -12.80 -23.03 14.64
CA ARG A 494 -11.33 -22.97 14.81
C ARG A 494 -10.66 -24.33 14.84
N ASN A 495 -11.35 -25.32 15.37
CA ASN A 495 -10.84 -26.66 15.65
C ASN A 495 -11.45 -27.72 14.76
N GLY A 496 -12.39 -27.36 13.88
CA GLY A 496 -13.09 -28.30 13.01
C GLY A 496 -14.08 -29.16 13.81
N PRO A 497 -14.92 -29.95 13.13
CA PRO A 497 -15.69 -31.01 13.78
C PRO A 497 -14.71 -32.04 14.35
N ARG A 498 -14.76 -32.26 15.67
CA ARG A 498 -13.88 -33.21 16.37
C ARG A 498 -14.67 -34.39 16.88
N ASN A 499 -14.11 -35.59 16.74
CA ASN A 499 -14.61 -36.75 17.45
C ASN A 499 -14.42 -36.50 18.96
N LEU A 500 -15.51 -36.35 19.72
CA LEU A 500 -15.47 -36.15 21.18
C LEU A 500 -16.15 -37.29 21.95
N SER A 501 -16.44 -38.40 21.28
CA SER A 501 -17.06 -39.58 21.89
C SER A 501 -16.21 -40.11 23.03
N ASN A 502 -16.89 -40.60 24.08
CA ASN A 502 -16.27 -41.17 25.28
C ASN A 502 -15.37 -40.19 26.06
N THR A 503 -15.63 -38.88 25.95
CA THR A 503 -14.91 -37.84 26.72
C THR A 503 -15.90 -37.02 27.55
N LYS A 504 -15.38 -36.21 28.48
CA LYS A 504 -16.19 -35.25 29.27
C LYS A 504 -16.80 -34.11 28.44
N MET A 505 -16.51 -34.08 27.14
CA MET A 505 -17.05 -33.13 26.17
C MET A 505 -18.22 -33.70 25.36
N MET A 506 -18.52 -35.01 25.49
CA MET A 506 -19.61 -35.65 24.76
C MET A 506 -20.97 -35.12 25.22
N THR A 507 -21.72 -34.49 24.31
CA THR A 507 -23.05 -33.91 24.60
C THR A 507 -24.21 -34.77 24.14
N ALA A 508 -23.97 -35.71 23.23
CA ALA A 508 -24.93 -36.69 22.75
C ALA A 508 -24.26 -38.07 22.76
N GLY A 509 -25.03 -39.11 23.07
CA GLY A 509 -24.50 -40.48 23.18
C GLY A 509 -23.92 -41.01 21.86
N ALA A 510 -22.95 -41.92 21.97
CA ALA A 510 -22.25 -42.53 20.83
C ALA A 510 -22.91 -43.85 20.38
N ALA A 511 -24.22 -43.82 20.08
CA ALA A 511 -25.03 -45.02 19.84
C ALA A 511 -24.55 -45.90 18.66
N HIS A 512 -23.93 -45.31 17.64
CA HIS A 512 -23.38 -46.01 16.48
C HIS A 512 -21.83 -46.07 16.50
N GLY A 513 -21.23 -45.93 17.68
CA GLY A 513 -19.78 -45.94 17.89
C GLY A 513 -19.16 -44.55 18.00
N ALA A 514 -17.86 -44.50 18.29
CA ALA A 514 -17.14 -43.24 18.45
C ALA A 514 -16.93 -42.52 17.11
N GLY A 515 -17.20 -41.21 17.06
CA GLY A 515 -16.98 -40.39 15.88
C GLY A 515 -17.78 -39.09 15.85
N VAL A 516 -17.56 -38.31 14.79
CA VAL A 516 -18.41 -37.16 14.44
C VAL A 516 -19.64 -37.67 13.72
N TYR A 517 -20.82 -37.30 14.23
CA TYR A 517 -22.11 -37.70 13.70
C TYR A 517 -22.61 -36.66 12.70
N SER A 518 -23.08 -37.12 11.54
CA SER A 518 -23.81 -36.33 10.56
C SER A 518 -24.88 -37.18 9.88
N ALA A 519 -25.83 -36.53 9.21
CA ALA A 519 -26.95 -37.20 8.58
C ALA A 519 -27.24 -36.63 7.19
N LYS A 520 -27.76 -37.48 6.29
CA LYS A 520 -28.25 -37.03 4.98
C LYS A 520 -29.54 -36.20 5.12
N ALA A 521 -30.40 -36.56 6.07
CA ALA A 521 -31.64 -35.84 6.35
C ALA A 521 -31.38 -34.61 7.24
N TYR A 522 -31.87 -33.45 6.81
CA TYR A 522 -31.79 -32.20 7.58
C TYR A 522 -32.46 -32.33 8.95
N ASN A 523 -33.66 -32.91 9.00
CA ASN A 523 -34.44 -33.07 10.24
C ASN A 523 -33.69 -33.85 11.33
N THR A 524 -32.88 -34.83 10.92
CA THR A 524 -32.04 -35.60 11.85
C THR A 524 -30.96 -34.72 12.45
N ALA A 525 -30.29 -33.89 11.64
CA ALA A 525 -29.24 -32.98 12.11
C ALA A 525 -29.81 -31.81 12.94
N SER A 526 -30.95 -31.24 12.53
CA SER A 526 -31.55 -30.08 13.20
C SER A 526 -31.97 -30.38 14.64
N GLY A 527 -32.35 -31.62 14.95
CA GLY A 527 -32.62 -32.09 16.31
C GLY A 527 -31.44 -31.90 17.29
N TYR A 528 -30.20 -31.91 16.80
CA TYR A 528 -28.99 -31.68 17.60
C TYR A 528 -28.58 -30.20 17.71
N SER A 529 -29.26 -29.32 16.98
CA SER A 529 -29.00 -27.87 17.02
C SER A 529 -29.94 -27.13 17.96
N TYR A 530 -31.05 -27.76 18.35
CA TYR A 530 -32.00 -27.21 19.30
C TYR A 530 -31.50 -27.39 20.73
N ASN A 531 -31.36 -26.28 21.44
CA ASN A 531 -30.89 -26.25 22.81
C ASN A 531 -32.01 -26.68 23.77
N ARG A 532 -32.11 -27.98 24.09
CA ARG A 532 -33.09 -28.47 25.09
C ARG A 532 -32.73 -28.11 26.55
N GLY A 533 -31.62 -27.40 26.82
CA GLY A 533 -31.14 -27.27 28.21
C GLY A 533 -30.39 -26.01 28.67
N ALA A 534 -29.95 -25.09 27.81
CA ALA A 534 -29.02 -24.03 28.28
C ALA A 534 -29.65 -22.78 28.91
N TYR A 535 -30.93 -22.48 28.70
CA TYR A 535 -31.56 -21.31 29.33
C TYR A 535 -32.29 -21.61 30.64
N ASN A 536 -32.65 -22.87 30.91
CA ASN A 536 -33.56 -23.21 32.01
C ASN A 536 -32.90 -23.92 33.21
N ASN A 537 -31.60 -24.21 33.17
CA ASN A 537 -30.92 -24.94 34.24
C ASN A 537 -29.75 -24.16 34.87
N THR A 538 -29.97 -22.87 35.18
CA THR A 538 -29.15 -22.17 36.16
C THR A 538 -29.79 -22.25 37.54
N GLY A 539 -29.65 -23.42 38.17
CA GLY A 539 -29.70 -23.56 39.63
C GLY A 539 -28.47 -22.88 40.27
N SER A 540 -28.25 -21.60 39.98
CA SER A 540 -27.34 -20.68 40.67
C SER A 540 -27.61 -19.31 40.08
N GLY A 541 -27.74 -18.26 40.91
CA GLY A 541 -28.11 -16.89 40.53
C GLY A 541 -27.09 -16.16 39.63
N VAL A 542 -26.67 -16.77 38.54
CA VAL A 542 -25.96 -16.12 37.43
C VAL A 542 -27.04 -15.45 36.58
N THR A 543 -27.26 -14.17 36.80
CA THR A 543 -27.99 -13.33 35.85
C THR A 543 -27.44 -13.59 34.46
N SER A 544 -28.31 -14.04 33.54
CA SER A 544 -27.94 -14.27 32.14
C SER A 544 -27.43 -12.95 31.58
N ALA A 545 -26.12 -12.76 31.55
CA ALA A 545 -25.53 -11.58 30.95
C ALA A 545 -26.07 -11.45 29.51
N PRO A 546 -26.47 -10.26 29.06
CA PRO A 546 -27.03 -10.13 27.72
C PRO A 546 -25.96 -10.50 26.69
N SER A 547 -26.34 -11.26 25.65
CA SER A 547 -25.51 -11.44 24.44
C SER A 547 -25.02 -10.07 23.96
N TRP A 548 -23.90 -10.06 23.23
CA TRP A 548 -23.44 -8.85 22.57
C TRP A 548 -24.58 -8.21 21.79
N LYS A 549 -24.82 -6.91 22.03
CA LYS A 549 -26.02 -6.20 21.57
C LYS A 549 -26.20 -6.20 20.05
N HIS A 550 -25.12 -6.46 19.31
CA HIS A 550 -25.08 -6.52 17.85
C HIS A 550 -24.98 -7.95 17.30
N CYS A 551 -25.19 -8.97 18.14
CA CYS A 551 -25.18 -10.37 17.74
C CYS A 551 -26.25 -10.64 16.68
N THR A 552 -25.84 -11.13 15.50
CA THR A 552 -26.71 -11.34 14.34
C THR A 552 -27.37 -12.72 14.30
N ILE A 553 -26.98 -13.60 15.22
CA ILE A 553 -27.43 -15.01 15.27
C ILE A 553 -28.20 -15.35 16.55
N LYS A 554 -28.56 -14.34 17.35
CA LYS A 554 -29.34 -14.53 18.57
C LYS A 554 -30.65 -15.25 18.25
N SER A 555 -30.96 -16.30 19.01
CA SER A 555 -32.16 -17.14 18.79
C SER A 555 -32.25 -17.69 17.36
N LYS A 556 -31.11 -18.14 16.82
CA LYS A 556 -31.00 -18.89 15.57
C LYS A 556 -30.36 -20.25 15.83
N CYS A 557 -30.50 -21.16 14.88
CA CYS A 557 -29.81 -22.44 14.85
C CYS A 557 -28.72 -22.41 13.78
N ILE A 558 -27.67 -23.19 13.99
CA ILE A 558 -26.57 -23.32 13.05
C ILE A 558 -26.46 -24.79 12.62
N ILE A 559 -26.42 -25.01 11.31
CA ILE A 559 -26.18 -26.32 10.70
C ILE A 559 -24.93 -26.24 9.85
N GLY A 560 -24.02 -27.19 10.04
CA GLY A 560 -22.87 -27.37 9.17
C GLY A 560 -23.18 -28.34 8.06
N VAL A 561 -22.65 -28.10 6.87
CA VAL A 561 -22.63 -29.09 5.80
C VAL A 561 -21.21 -29.62 5.69
N LEU A 562 -21.08 -30.93 5.91
CA LEU A 562 -19.81 -31.65 5.91
C LEU A 562 -19.63 -32.42 4.61
N GLU A 563 -18.43 -32.32 4.04
CA GLU A 563 -17.92 -33.23 3.01
C GLU A 563 -17.05 -34.28 3.71
N ILE A 564 -17.44 -35.54 3.61
CA ILE A 564 -16.80 -36.66 4.32
C ILE A 564 -16.29 -37.70 3.31
N ILE A 565 -15.08 -38.21 3.51
CA ILE A 565 -14.52 -39.29 2.70
C ILE A 565 -15.38 -40.56 2.83
N LYS A 566 -15.72 -41.20 1.71
CA LYS A 566 -16.50 -42.45 1.74
C LYS A 566 -15.69 -43.59 2.35
N SER A 567 -16.31 -44.33 3.25
CA SER A 567 -15.78 -45.56 3.83
C SER A 567 -16.93 -46.40 4.36
N SER A 568 -16.88 -47.72 4.14
CA SER A 568 -17.87 -48.66 4.67
C SER A 568 -17.94 -48.61 6.21
N LYS A 569 -16.83 -48.26 6.88
CA LYS A 569 -16.79 -48.11 8.35
C LYS A 569 -17.65 -46.96 8.87
N TYR A 570 -17.85 -45.93 8.04
CA TYR A 570 -18.54 -44.69 8.43
C TYR A 570 -20.04 -44.75 8.16
N ASN A 571 -20.49 -45.62 7.26
CA ASN A 571 -21.90 -45.83 6.91
C ASN A 571 -22.57 -46.76 7.93
N LYS A 572 -23.49 -46.25 8.76
CA LYS A 572 -24.07 -47.02 9.87
C LYS A 572 -25.48 -47.55 9.61
N THR A 573 -26.20 -46.98 8.66
CA THR A 573 -27.61 -47.31 8.39
C THR A 573 -27.88 -47.74 6.95
N GLY A 574 -26.84 -47.88 6.11
CA GLY A 574 -27.02 -48.06 4.66
C GLY A 574 -27.17 -46.70 3.95
N ASP A 575 -26.73 -46.62 2.69
CA ASP A 575 -26.78 -45.42 1.83
C ASP A 575 -26.22 -44.11 2.42
N TYR A 576 -25.44 -44.16 3.50
CA TYR A 576 -24.91 -42.99 4.23
C TYR A 576 -26.02 -42.07 4.77
N ASP A 577 -27.13 -42.65 5.24
CA ASP A 577 -28.19 -41.85 5.88
C ASP A 577 -27.75 -41.30 7.25
N ILE A 578 -27.05 -42.11 8.04
CA ILE A 578 -26.27 -41.70 9.22
C ILE A 578 -24.81 -42.03 8.98
N VAL A 579 -23.96 -41.02 9.13
CA VAL A 579 -22.51 -41.11 8.97
C VAL A 579 -21.84 -40.84 10.32
N VAL A 580 -20.96 -41.77 10.71
CA VAL A 580 -20.12 -41.63 11.91
C VAL A 580 -18.68 -41.75 11.51
N CYS A 581 -17.97 -40.61 11.48
CA CYS A 581 -16.58 -40.55 11.06
C CYS A 581 -15.65 -40.42 12.28
N PRO A 582 -14.87 -41.45 12.64
CA PRO A 582 -13.95 -41.40 13.78
C PRO A 582 -12.66 -40.61 13.50
N ASP A 583 -12.27 -40.50 12.23
CA ASP A 583 -11.07 -39.80 11.76
C ASP A 583 -11.41 -38.37 11.37
N ASP A 584 -10.85 -37.40 12.11
CA ASP A 584 -11.11 -35.98 11.87
C ASP A 584 -10.57 -35.51 10.50
N ASP A 585 -9.48 -36.12 9.99
CA ASP A 585 -8.87 -35.73 8.70
C ASP A 585 -9.72 -36.13 7.48
N CYS A 586 -10.71 -36.98 7.71
CA CYS A 586 -11.67 -37.43 6.70
C CYS A 586 -12.91 -36.52 6.62
N ILE A 587 -12.94 -35.39 7.33
CA ILE A 587 -14.09 -34.49 7.45
C ILE A 587 -13.70 -33.06 7.08
N LYS A 588 -14.52 -32.41 6.25
CA LYS A 588 -14.39 -30.98 5.93
C LYS A 588 -15.72 -30.27 6.11
N LEU A 589 -15.73 -29.20 6.89
CA LEU A 589 -16.85 -28.27 6.97
C LEU A 589 -16.79 -27.32 5.76
N ARG A 590 -17.80 -27.37 4.90
CA ARG A 590 -17.86 -26.65 3.62
C ARG A 590 -18.91 -25.55 3.58
N TYR A 591 -20.01 -25.72 4.32
CA TYR A 591 -21.01 -24.67 4.48
C TYR A 591 -21.47 -24.54 5.92
N ILE A 592 -21.95 -23.34 6.25
CA ILE A 592 -22.68 -23.06 7.48
C ILE A 592 -24.00 -22.40 7.11
N TRP A 593 -25.09 -22.94 7.64
CA TRP A 593 -26.43 -22.42 7.49
C TRP A 593 -26.89 -21.82 8.80
N ILE A 594 -27.27 -20.55 8.78
CA ILE A 594 -27.86 -19.86 9.92
C ILE A 594 -29.36 -19.77 9.69
N ILE A 595 -30.13 -20.39 10.58
CA ILE A 595 -31.56 -20.63 10.41
C ILE A 595 -32.31 -19.96 11.56
N PRO A 596 -33.26 -19.06 11.30
CA PRO A 596 -34.11 -18.49 12.35
C PRO A 596 -34.81 -19.59 13.16
N SER A 597 -34.99 -19.44 14.48
CA SER A 597 -35.61 -20.50 15.30
C SER A 597 -37.01 -20.93 14.84
N GLY A 598 -37.80 -20.04 14.22
CA GLY A 598 -39.08 -20.37 13.58
C GLY A 598 -38.95 -21.02 12.19
N GLY A 599 -37.80 -20.89 11.54
CA GLY A 599 -37.48 -21.50 10.24
C GLY A 599 -37.08 -22.97 10.35
N VAL A 600 -36.70 -23.46 11.53
CA VAL A 600 -36.32 -24.87 11.72
C VAL A 600 -37.51 -25.81 11.48
N SER A 601 -38.73 -25.33 11.73
CA SER A 601 -39.99 -26.01 11.43
C SER A 601 -40.62 -25.56 10.10
N SER A 602 -39.90 -24.83 9.24
CA SER A 602 -40.45 -24.38 7.96
C SER A 602 -40.71 -25.56 7.02
N SER A 603 -41.78 -25.44 6.22
CA SER A 603 -42.10 -26.42 5.17
C SER A 603 -40.98 -26.55 4.13
N ASN A 604 -40.18 -25.49 3.94
CA ASN A 604 -39.11 -25.44 2.93
C ASN A 604 -37.90 -26.29 3.32
N LEU A 605 -37.61 -26.45 4.63
CA LEU A 605 -36.47 -27.21 5.11
C LEU A 605 -36.85 -28.61 5.62
N SER A 606 -38.12 -28.82 5.97
CA SER A 606 -38.59 -30.14 6.42
C SER A 606 -38.48 -31.19 5.31
N GLY A 607 -37.90 -32.35 5.63
CA GLY A 607 -37.73 -33.45 4.67
C GLY A 607 -36.61 -33.23 3.64
N LEU A 608 -35.83 -32.16 3.79
CA LEU A 608 -34.68 -31.87 2.95
C LEU A 608 -33.59 -32.95 3.12
N MET A 609 -33.08 -33.44 1.99
CA MET A 609 -32.05 -34.48 1.94
C MET A 609 -30.82 -33.95 1.21
N SER A 610 -29.62 -34.13 1.77
CA SER A 610 -28.39 -33.55 1.23
C SER A 610 -28.04 -34.08 -0.18
N ASN A 611 -28.42 -35.31 -0.51
CA ASN A 611 -28.21 -35.90 -1.83
C ASN A 611 -29.14 -35.34 -2.92
N LYS A 612 -30.20 -34.63 -2.55
CA LYS A 612 -31.08 -33.92 -3.49
C LYS A 612 -30.58 -32.50 -3.79
N LEU A 613 -29.54 -32.04 -3.09
CA LEU A 613 -28.95 -30.72 -3.26
C LEU A 613 -27.59 -30.83 -3.93
N ASP A 614 -27.33 -29.95 -4.88
CA ASP A 614 -26.03 -29.88 -5.54
C ASP A 614 -25.01 -29.07 -4.71
N PHE A 615 -24.65 -29.58 -3.54
CA PHE A 615 -23.58 -28.98 -2.73
C PHE A 615 -22.23 -29.04 -3.43
N LYS A 616 -21.92 -30.16 -4.11
CA LYS A 616 -20.62 -30.38 -4.73
C LYS A 616 -20.40 -29.41 -5.89
N GLY A 617 -21.31 -29.39 -6.87
CA GLY A 617 -21.19 -28.55 -8.06
C GLY A 617 -21.16 -27.08 -7.69
N LYS A 618 -22.10 -26.63 -6.84
CA LYS A 618 -22.13 -25.25 -6.35
C LYS A 618 -20.88 -24.87 -5.56
N TYR A 619 -20.37 -25.74 -4.68
CA TYR A 619 -19.17 -25.42 -3.89
C TYR A 619 -17.99 -25.08 -4.79
N TYR A 620 -17.64 -26.00 -5.70
CA TYR A 620 -16.47 -25.83 -6.55
C TYR A 620 -16.65 -24.72 -7.59
N SER A 621 -17.85 -24.52 -8.13
CA SER A 621 -18.12 -23.41 -9.05
C SER A 621 -18.06 -22.04 -8.35
N THR A 622 -18.61 -21.93 -7.14
CA THR A 622 -18.53 -20.69 -6.34
C THR A 622 -17.10 -20.39 -5.92
N VAL A 623 -16.33 -21.39 -5.46
CA VAL A 623 -14.91 -21.21 -5.12
C VAL A 623 -14.13 -20.69 -6.34
N LYS A 624 -14.35 -21.30 -7.51
CA LYS A 624 -13.73 -20.84 -8.76
C LYS A 624 -14.13 -19.41 -9.11
N SER A 625 -15.43 -19.07 -9.02
CA SER A 625 -15.92 -17.71 -9.27
C SER A 625 -15.32 -16.67 -8.30
N ILE A 626 -15.07 -17.05 -7.04
CA ILE A 626 -14.37 -16.18 -6.08
C ILE A 626 -12.94 -15.90 -6.57
N GLN A 627 -12.22 -16.94 -6.99
CA GLN A 627 -10.86 -16.82 -7.53
C GLN A 627 -10.83 -15.96 -8.81
N ASP A 628 -11.78 -16.17 -9.71
CA ASP A 628 -11.90 -15.40 -10.96
C ASP A 628 -12.16 -13.91 -10.66
N LYS A 629 -13.06 -13.59 -9.71
CA LYS A 629 -13.32 -12.20 -9.27
C LYS A 629 -12.10 -11.53 -8.65
N GLU A 630 -11.29 -12.27 -7.89
CA GLU A 630 -10.01 -11.75 -7.36
C GLU A 630 -9.03 -11.43 -8.49
N MET A 631 -8.98 -12.26 -9.53
CA MET A 631 -8.17 -12.02 -10.72
C MET A 631 -8.64 -10.79 -11.52
N ASP A 632 -9.95 -10.62 -11.69
CA ASP A 632 -10.53 -9.45 -12.35
C ASP A 632 -10.25 -8.15 -11.59
N SER A 633 -10.44 -8.18 -10.26
CA SER A 633 -10.12 -7.04 -9.38
C SER A 633 -8.65 -6.65 -9.47
N ARG A 634 -7.76 -7.65 -9.55
CA ARG A 634 -6.33 -7.43 -9.77
C ARG A 634 -6.07 -6.76 -11.13
N SER A 635 -6.73 -7.20 -12.20
CA SER A 635 -6.59 -6.59 -13.53
C SER A 635 -6.98 -5.12 -13.53
N LEU A 636 -8.11 -4.79 -12.90
CA LEU A 636 -8.57 -3.40 -12.76
C LEU A 636 -7.56 -2.55 -11.96
N ARG A 637 -7.08 -3.07 -10.84
CA ARG A 637 -6.07 -2.40 -9.99
C ARG A 637 -4.78 -2.15 -10.76
N LEU A 638 -4.32 -3.13 -11.54
CA LEU A 638 -3.12 -3.00 -12.35
C LEU A 638 -3.26 -1.85 -13.35
N LYS A 639 -4.39 -1.77 -14.08
CA LYS A 639 -4.68 -0.65 -15.00
C LYS A 639 -4.60 0.71 -14.30
N ALA A 640 -5.20 0.86 -13.12
CA ALA A 640 -5.14 2.10 -12.35
C ALA A 640 -3.70 2.44 -11.90
N ALA A 641 -2.92 1.44 -11.50
CA ALA A 641 -1.52 1.62 -11.13
C ALA A 641 -0.66 2.07 -12.31
N HIS A 642 -0.89 1.54 -13.51
CA HIS A 642 -0.22 2.01 -14.73
C HIS A 642 -0.49 3.48 -15.00
N GLU A 643 -1.75 3.92 -14.91
CA GLU A 643 -2.10 5.32 -15.14
C GLU A 643 -1.41 6.24 -14.12
N ARG A 644 -1.44 5.90 -12.83
CA ARG A 644 -0.70 6.66 -11.80
C ARG A 644 0.80 6.70 -12.08
N ALA A 645 1.38 5.59 -12.51
CA ALA A 645 2.81 5.50 -12.77
C ALA A 645 3.22 6.32 -14.02
N LYS A 646 2.34 6.45 -15.02
CA LYS A 646 2.53 7.38 -16.14
C LYS A 646 2.48 8.83 -15.67
N THR A 647 1.50 9.20 -14.85
CA THR A 647 1.40 10.56 -14.30
C THR A 647 2.65 10.95 -13.51
N ARG A 648 3.15 10.06 -12.64
CA ARG A 648 4.39 10.29 -11.87
C ARG A 648 5.61 10.47 -12.77
N LEU A 649 5.72 9.67 -13.83
CA LEU A 649 6.82 9.79 -14.79
C LEU A 649 6.77 11.15 -15.51
N GLN A 650 5.58 11.59 -15.94
CA GLN A 650 5.43 12.89 -16.58
C GLN A 650 5.84 14.02 -15.63
N GLN A 651 5.39 14.00 -14.38
CA GLN A 651 5.80 14.98 -13.36
C GLN A 651 7.32 15.02 -13.17
N GLN A 652 7.99 13.86 -13.11
CA GLN A 652 9.45 13.80 -12.99
C GLN A 652 10.18 14.34 -14.23
N LEU A 653 9.62 14.18 -15.43
CA LEU A 653 10.18 14.75 -16.65
C LEU A 653 10.03 16.27 -16.64
N ASP A 654 8.83 16.77 -16.31
CA ASP A 654 8.54 18.20 -16.22
C ASP A 654 9.43 18.90 -15.16
N GLU A 655 9.65 18.26 -14.01
CA GLU A 655 10.57 18.75 -12.97
C GLU A 655 12.03 18.81 -13.46
N ARG A 656 12.49 17.79 -14.20
CA ARG A 656 13.84 17.79 -14.76
C ARG A 656 14.05 18.86 -15.82
N GLU A 657 13.06 19.07 -16.68
CA GLU A 657 13.09 20.14 -17.69
C GLU A 657 13.23 21.51 -17.02
N LYS A 658 12.46 21.77 -15.95
CA LYS A 658 12.60 22.99 -15.13
C LYS A 658 13.98 23.12 -14.50
N GLU A 659 14.52 22.06 -13.90
CA GLU A 659 15.88 22.08 -13.33
C GLU A 659 16.97 22.35 -14.39
N GLU A 660 16.81 21.85 -15.61
CA GLU A 660 17.73 22.09 -16.73
C GLU A 660 17.64 23.53 -17.24
N GLU A 661 16.44 24.11 -17.31
CA GLU A 661 16.23 25.52 -17.66
C GLU A 661 16.83 26.46 -16.61
N GLU A 662 16.63 26.18 -15.33
CA GLU A 662 17.24 26.93 -14.23
C GLU A 662 18.78 26.88 -14.29
N LYS A 663 19.37 25.70 -14.56
CA LYS A 663 20.84 25.56 -14.71
C LYS A 663 21.37 26.38 -15.88
N LYS A 664 20.69 26.35 -17.04
CA LYS A 664 21.07 27.17 -18.20
C LYS A 664 21.01 28.66 -17.88
N CYS A 665 20.01 29.09 -17.13
CA CYS A 665 19.89 30.46 -16.65
C CYS A 665 21.07 30.85 -15.74
N ASP A 666 21.43 29.99 -14.79
CA ASP A 666 22.55 30.21 -13.88
C ASP A 666 23.91 30.28 -14.60
N GLU A 667 24.17 29.39 -15.57
CA GLU A 667 25.39 29.44 -16.39
C GLU A 667 25.51 30.73 -17.21
N LYS A 668 24.39 31.23 -17.72
CA LYS A 668 24.34 32.51 -18.46
C LYS A 668 24.69 33.68 -17.55
N ILE A 669 24.24 33.65 -16.29
CA ILE A 669 24.50 34.70 -15.30
C ILE A 669 25.97 34.67 -14.84
N GLU A 670 26.56 33.49 -14.63
CA GLU A 670 27.97 33.35 -14.25
C GLU A 670 28.92 33.87 -15.36
N LYS A 671 28.57 33.65 -16.62
CA LYS A 671 29.29 34.23 -17.78
C LYS A 671 29.19 35.75 -17.81
N LEU A 672 28.04 36.32 -17.45
CA LEU A 672 27.84 37.78 -17.36
C LEU A 672 28.64 38.35 -16.18
N GLU A 673 28.62 37.70 -15.01
CA GLU A 673 29.43 38.06 -13.84
C GLU A 673 30.91 38.24 -14.19
N ASN A 674 31.50 37.24 -14.85
CA ASN A 674 32.92 37.26 -15.21
C ASN A 674 33.28 38.32 -16.27
N LYS A 675 32.32 38.75 -17.12
CA LYS A 675 32.56 39.76 -18.16
C LYS A 675 32.62 41.20 -17.59
N PHE A 676 31.99 41.47 -16.46
CA PHE A 676 31.70 42.85 -16.01
C PHE A 676 32.32 43.27 -14.66
N THR A 677 33.20 42.47 -14.06
CA THR A 677 33.87 42.69 -12.76
C THR A 677 34.84 43.90 -12.68
N GLY A 678 34.87 44.81 -13.66
CA GLY A 678 35.93 45.83 -13.77
C GLY A 678 35.52 47.32 -13.69
N LYS A 679 34.23 47.68 -13.52
CA LYS A 679 33.78 49.09 -13.69
C LYS A 679 32.92 49.71 -12.57
N GLY A 680 32.65 49.01 -11.46
CA GLY A 680 31.86 49.55 -10.34
C GLY A 680 32.08 48.84 -9.00
N SER A 681 31.34 49.25 -7.95
CA SER A 681 31.42 48.64 -6.61
C SER A 681 30.95 47.18 -6.63
N VAL A 682 31.75 46.27 -6.05
CA VAL A 682 31.46 44.82 -5.97
C VAL A 682 30.07 44.54 -5.37
N THR A 683 29.65 45.35 -4.39
CA THR A 683 28.33 45.23 -3.75
C THR A 683 27.20 45.59 -4.72
N ALA A 684 27.36 46.68 -5.47
CA ALA A 684 26.39 47.13 -6.46
C ALA A 684 26.27 46.11 -7.61
N THR A 685 27.40 45.63 -8.14
CA THR A 685 27.40 44.63 -9.22
C THR A 685 26.66 43.37 -8.79
N LYS A 686 26.98 42.80 -7.61
CA LYS A 686 26.29 41.62 -7.07
C LYS A 686 24.79 41.83 -6.90
N ARG A 687 24.36 43.01 -6.45
CA ARG A 687 22.94 43.30 -6.29
C ARG A 687 22.23 43.43 -7.65
N ILE A 688 22.81 44.14 -8.61
CA ILE A 688 22.23 44.32 -9.95
C ILE A 688 22.11 42.97 -10.67
N LEU A 689 23.08 42.07 -10.50
CA LEU A 689 23.01 40.70 -11.03
C LEU A 689 21.89 39.87 -10.40
N LYS A 690 21.68 40.02 -9.09
CA LYS A 690 20.57 39.38 -8.39
C LYS A 690 19.22 39.89 -8.91
N GLU A 691 19.08 41.19 -9.13
CA GLU A 691 17.88 41.78 -9.72
C GLU A 691 17.68 41.31 -11.17
N TYR A 692 18.74 41.25 -11.98
CA TYR A 692 18.66 40.75 -13.36
C TYR A 692 18.24 39.28 -13.41
N LYS A 693 18.78 38.45 -12.51
CA LYS A 693 18.36 37.05 -12.35
C LYS A 693 16.87 36.97 -12.04
N HIS A 694 16.43 37.69 -11.02
CA HIS A 694 15.03 37.72 -10.59
C HIS A 694 14.10 38.10 -11.76
N PHE A 695 14.49 39.12 -12.53
CA PHE A 695 13.76 39.60 -13.70
C PHE A 695 13.67 38.60 -14.85
N GLN A 696 14.69 37.75 -15.05
CA GLN A 696 14.68 36.72 -16.09
C GLN A 696 13.89 35.47 -15.68
N THR A 697 13.72 35.23 -14.38
CA THR A 697 13.04 34.04 -13.84
C THR A 697 11.61 34.31 -13.40
N SER A 698 11.17 35.57 -13.34
CA SER A 698 9.84 35.91 -12.83
C SER A 698 8.75 35.53 -13.82
N THR A 699 7.69 34.91 -13.31
CA THR A 699 6.43 34.62 -14.02
C THR A 699 5.42 35.77 -13.93
N ASP A 700 5.61 36.73 -13.02
CA ASP A 700 4.66 37.83 -12.84
C ASP A 700 4.81 38.89 -13.95
N ILE A 701 5.93 38.84 -14.68
CA ILE A 701 6.27 39.77 -15.76
C ILE A 701 6.80 38.98 -16.98
N GLU A 702 5.92 38.26 -17.68
CA GLU A 702 6.31 37.38 -18.80
C GLU A 702 6.84 38.10 -20.06
N ASN A 703 6.92 39.44 -20.11
CA ASN A 703 7.06 40.19 -21.37
C ASN A 703 7.98 41.41 -21.35
N PHE A 704 8.95 41.45 -20.45
CA PHE A 704 9.94 42.52 -20.45
C PHE A 704 11.25 42.06 -21.10
N GLU A 705 11.68 42.80 -22.11
CA GLU A 705 12.97 42.62 -22.77
C GLU A 705 13.99 43.60 -22.19
N ILE A 706 15.05 43.09 -21.57
CA ILE A 706 16.16 43.92 -21.06
C ILE A 706 17.31 43.91 -22.07
N LYS A 707 17.68 45.10 -22.56
CA LYS A 707 18.87 45.34 -23.40
C LYS A 707 19.86 46.25 -22.70
N PHE A 708 21.12 45.86 -22.62
CA PHE A 708 22.17 46.72 -22.05
C PHE A 708 22.62 47.76 -23.08
N LYS A 709 23.00 48.95 -22.60
CA LYS A 709 23.55 50.02 -23.46
C LYS A 709 25.03 49.73 -23.74
N GLY A 710 25.30 49.00 -24.84
CA GLY A 710 26.65 48.52 -25.16
C GLY A 710 27.15 47.54 -24.09
N ASP A 711 28.37 47.74 -23.59
CA ASP A 711 28.94 46.93 -22.48
C ASP A 711 28.66 47.54 -21.08
N ASN A 712 27.72 48.47 -20.94
CA ASN A 712 27.39 49.09 -19.66
C ASN A 712 26.25 48.37 -18.93
N PHE A 713 26.60 47.50 -17.98
CA PHE A 713 25.65 46.75 -17.16
C PHE A 713 24.87 47.61 -16.14
N TYR A 714 25.33 48.82 -15.83
CA TYR A 714 24.64 49.77 -14.95
C TYR A 714 23.54 50.55 -15.68
N GLN A 715 23.30 50.27 -16.96
CA GLN A 715 22.27 50.93 -17.77
C GLN A 715 21.43 49.90 -18.52
N TRP A 716 20.17 49.77 -18.12
CA TRP A 716 19.22 48.84 -18.73
C TRP A 716 18.21 49.61 -19.57
N ASN A 717 18.01 49.17 -20.82
CA ASN A 717 16.86 49.54 -21.61
C ASN A 717 15.83 48.43 -21.43
N VAL A 718 14.70 48.77 -20.82
CA VAL A 718 13.65 47.83 -20.50
C VAL A 718 12.48 48.11 -21.45
N VAL A 719 12.14 47.14 -22.29
CA VAL A 719 11.05 47.25 -23.25
C VAL A 719 9.95 46.28 -22.84
N LEU A 720 8.72 46.76 -22.69
CA LEU A 720 7.58 45.89 -22.47
C LEU A 720 6.45 46.15 -23.45
N ASP A 721 5.73 45.09 -23.80
CA ASP A 721 4.48 45.18 -24.56
C ASP A 721 3.36 45.58 -23.61
N ILE A 722 2.86 46.81 -23.75
CA ILE A 722 1.89 47.39 -22.82
C ILE A 722 0.50 46.74 -22.97
N LEU A 723 0.19 46.16 -24.15
CA LEU A 723 -1.12 45.56 -24.42
C LEU A 723 -1.34 44.22 -23.72
N LYS A 724 -0.27 43.64 -23.17
CA LYS A 724 -0.35 42.40 -22.37
C LYS A 724 -0.74 42.66 -20.92
N PHE A 725 -0.91 43.92 -20.51
CA PHE A 725 -1.38 44.33 -19.19
C PHE A 725 -2.84 44.81 -19.24
N GLU A 726 -3.52 44.82 -18.09
CA GLU A 726 -4.85 45.40 -17.98
C GLU A 726 -4.76 46.93 -18.08
N LEU A 727 -5.22 47.49 -19.20
CA LEU A 727 -5.18 48.93 -19.48
C LEU A 727 -6.56 49.58 -19.37
N THR A 728 -6.58 50.89 -19.13
CA THR A 728 -7.80 51.70 -19.30
C THR A 728 -8.23 51.72 -20.76
N ALA A 729 -9.54 51.80 -21.02
CA ALA A 729 -10.08 51.75 -22.38
C ALA A 729 -9.51 52.85 -23.29
N ASP A 730 -9.23 54.03 -22.74
CA ASP A 730 -8.67 55.16 -23.49
C ASP A 730 -7.20 54.99 -23.85
N LEU A 731 -6.39 54.45 -22.93
CA LEU A 731 -4.97 54.21 -23.17
C LEU A 731 -4.78 53.06 -24.17
N LYS A 732 -5.61 52.02 -24.07
CA LYS A 732 -5.62 50.92 -25.05
C LYS A 732 -5.87 51.42 -26.47
N LYS A 733 -6.89 52.27 -26.65
CA LYS A 733 -7.19 52.90 -27.94
C LYS A 733 -6.06 53.78 -28.46
N ASP A 734 -5.39 54.52 -27.58
CA ASP A 734 -4.26 55.38 -27.98
C ASP A 734 -3.07 54.53 -28.50
N PHE A 735 -2.77 53.39 -27.86
CA PHE A 735 -1.71 52.47 -28.32
C PHE A 735 -2.08 51.71 -29.59
N GLU A 736 -3.33 51.27 -29.73
CA GLU A 736 -3.85 50.68 -30.98
C GLU A 736 -3.76 51.69 -32.14
N TRP A 737 -4.20 52.94 -31.91
CA TRP A 737 -4.08 54.01 -32.89
C TRP A 737 -2.62 54.33 -33.25
N ALA A 738 -1.73 54.38 -32.25
CA ALA A 738 -0.30 54.63 -32.49
C ALA A 738 0.35 53.51 -33.34
N LYS A 739 -0.09 52.26 -33.14
CA LYS A 739 0.33 51.12 -33.97
C LYS A 739 -0.12 51.29 -35.42
N ASP A 740 -1.39 51.67 -35.64
CA ASP A 740 -1.95 51.88 -36.98
C ASP A 740 -1.26 53.02 -37.74
N GLN A 741 -0.87 54.10 -37.04
CA GLN A 741 -0.25 55.27 -37.68
C GLN A 741 1.26 55.13 -37.91
N SER A 742 1.99 54.48 -37.00
CA SER A 742 3.46 54.44 -37.02
C SER A 742 4.06 53.10 -37.45
N GLY A 743 3.23 52.05 -37.52
CA GLY A 743 3.69 50.67 -37.77
C GLY A 743 4.59 50.09 -36.67
N ARG A 744 4.74 50.78 -35.53
CA ARG A 744 5.55 50.33 -34.40
C ARG A 744 4.71 49.52 -33.43
N ASP A 745 5.35 48.52 -32.82
CA ASP A 745 4.71 47.74 -31.77
C ASP A 745 4.37 48.63 -30.56
N PRO A 746 3.22 48.40 -29.90
CA PRO A 746 2.74 49.18 -28.77
C PRO A 746 3.56 48.86 -27.52
N THR A 747 4.77 49.42 -27.48
CA THR A 747 5.76 49.14 -26.43
C THR A 747 5.98 50.37 -25.56
N LEU A 748 6.21 50.12 -24.26
CA LEU A 748 6.66 51.12 -23.31
C LEU A 748 8.14 50.85 -23.02
N GLN A 749 8.98 51.84 -23.29
CA GLN A 749 10.43 51.74 -23.17
C GLN A 749 10.91 52.59 -22.00
N PHE A 750 11.68 51.97 -21.12
CA PHE A 750 12.32 52.62 -19.97
C PHE A 750 13.83 52.55 -20.06
N GLU A 751 14.50 53.54 -19.47
CA GLU A 751 15.93 53.48 -19.17
C GLU A 751 16.10 53.46 -17.65
N VAL A 752 16.80 52.45 -17.14
CA VAL A 752 17.18 52.30 -15.73
C VAL A 752 18.66 52.54 -15.60
N ILE A 753 19.06 53.48 -14.76
CA ILE A 753 20.46 53.85 -14.54
C ILE A 753 20.79 53.62 -13.06
N PHE A 754 21.67 52.66 -12.81
CA PHE A 754 22.15 52.33 -11.47
C PHE A 754 23.35 53.20 -11.10
N SER A 755 23.39 53.70 -9.86
CA SER A 755 24.57 54.36 -9.31
C SER A 755 25.61 53.33 -8.82
N SER A 756 26.85 53.78 -8.60
CA SER A 756 27.87 52.95 -7.95
C SER A 756 27.54 52.59 -6.49
N SER A 757 26.61 53.32 -5.88
CA SER A 757 26.14 53.14 -4.50
C SER A 757 24.86 52.30 -4.40
N PHE A 758 24.30 51.84 -5.52
CA PHE A 758 23.14 50.93 -5.50
C PHE A 758 23.47 49.65 -4.69
N PRO A 759 22.57 49.12 -3.84
CA PRO A 759 21.17 49.49 -3.63
C PRO A 759 20.89 50.51 -2.53
N PHE A 760 21.90 51.23 -2.02
CA PHE A 760 21.68 52.24 -0.98
C PHE A 760 20.96 53.46 -1.56
N ASP A 761 21.34 53.87 -2.76
CA ASP A 761 20.64 54.90 -3.53
C ASP A 761 19.65 54.26 -4.52
N PRO A 762 18.50 54.92 -4.81
CA PRO A 762 17.57 54.47 -5.83
C PRO A 762 18.21 54.46 -7.22
N PRO A 763 17.79 53.55 -8.12
CA PRO A 763 18.10 53.66 -9.52
C PRO A 763 17.31 54.83 -10.13
N PHE A 764 17.91 55.52 -11.11
CA PHE A 764 17.19 56.52 -11.87
C PHE A 764 16.42 55.84 -13.01
N ILE A 765 15.10 55.80 -12.91
CA ILE A 765 14.20 55.20 -13.93
C ILE A 765 13.45 56.30 -14.66
N ARG A 766 13.40 56.22 -15.99
CA ARG A 766 12.66 57.15 -16.84
C ARG A 766 11.98 56.44 -18.00
N VAL A 767 10.89 57.01 -18.48
CA VAL A 767 10.27 56.68 -19.76
C VAL A 767 11.12 57.27 -20.90
N VAL A 768 11.39 56.47 -21.92
CA VAL A 768 12.10 56.86 -23.14
C VAL A 768 11.11 57.09 -24.27
N GLN A 769 10.18 56.14 -24.46
CA GLN A 769 9.11 56.17 -25.46
C GLN A 769 7.90 55.36 -24.95
N PRO A 770 6.67 55.68 -25.37
CA PRO A 770 6.25 56.88 -26.11
C PRO A 770 6.16 58.13 -25.22
N ILE A 771 5.92 59.29 -25.84
CA ILE A 771 5.68 60.55 -25.13
C ILE A 771 4.21 60.63 -24.69
N PHE A 772 3.99 60.86 -23.40
CA PHE A 772 2.66 61.06 -22.81
C PHE A 772 2.26 62.54 -22.86
N LYS A 773 0.94 62.78 -22.93
CA LYS A 773 0.35 64.12 -22.82
C LYS A 773 0.71 64.73 -21.47
N PHE A 774 1.06 66.02 -21.49
CA PHE A 774 1.44 66.75 -20.28
C PHE A 774 0.36 66.64 -19.18
N HIS A 775 0.81 66.45 -17.93
CA HIS A 775 -0.03 66.20 -16.75
C HIS A 775 -0.82 64.87 -16.74
N THR A 776 -0.44 63.88 -17.54
CA THR A 776 -1.03 62.53 -17.49
C THR A 776 0.00 61.47 -17.08
N GLY A 777 -0.46 60.40 -16.42
CA GLY A 777 0.35 59.21 -16.10
C GLY A 777 1.48 59.42 -15.09
N HIS A 778 1.52 60.54 -14.38
CA HIS A 778 2.64 60.93 -13.50
C HIS A 778 4.03 60.91 -14.20
N VAL A 779 4.05 61.02 -15.52
CA VAL A 779 5.27 61.18 -16.32
C VAL A 779 5.50 62.68 -16.53
N THR A 780 6.69 63.16 -16.18
CA THR A 780 7.03 64.58 -16.33
C THR A 780 7.31 64.94 -17.79
N ILE A 781 7.43 66.25 -18.08
CA ILE A 781 7.74 66.75 -19.43
C ILE A 781 9.02 66.15 -20.04
N GLY A 782 9.97 65.73 -19.20
CA GLY A 782 11.22 65.09 -19.63
C GLY A 782 11.21 63.57 -19.57
N GLY A 783 10.09 62.92 -19.24
CA GLY A 783 9.99 61.46 -19.14
C GLY A 783 10.43 60.87 -17.79
N SER A 784 10.75 61.69 -16.78
CA SER A 784 10.97 61.17 -15.42
C SER A 784 9.65 60.82 -14.75
N LEU A 785 9.69 59.97 -13.73
CA LEU A 785 8.50 59.52 -13.00
C LEU A 785 8.34 60.33 -11.70
N CYS A 786 7.15 60.88 -11.48
CA CYS A 786 6.81 61.59 -10.24
C CYS A 786 6.35 60.59 -9.17
N MET A 787 7.31 59.90 -8.56
CA MET A 787 7.06 58.92 -7.49
C MET A 787 8.10 59.02 -6.38
N GLU A 788 7.64 59.01 -5.13
CA GLU A 788 8.48 59.08 -3.94
C GLU A 788 9.35 57.83 -3.76
N SER A 789 8.91 56.67 -4.24
CA SER A 789 9.67 55.42 -4.15
C SER A 789 10.99 55.42 -4.92
N LEU A 790 11.19 56.35 -5.87
CA LEU A 790 12.44 56.56 -6.61
C LEU A 790 13.28 57.74 -6.08
N THR A 791 12.91 58.32 -4.94
CA THR A 791 13.66 59.41 -4.30
C THR A 791 14.44 58.90 -3.08
N PRO A 792 15.48 59.62 -2.63
CA PRO A 792 16.21 59.24 -1.41
C PRO A 792 15.33 59.12 -0.17
N SER A 793 14.25 59.90 -0.07
CA SER A 793 13.31 59.87 1.07
C SER A 793 12.40 58.63 1.10
N GLY A 794 11.97 58.12 -0.07
CA GLY A 794 11.06 56.98 -0.17
C GLY A 794 11.70 55.67 -0.61
N TRP A 795 12.97 55.69 -1.03
CA TRP A 795 13.69 54.50 -1.48
C TRP A 795 13.97 53.53 -0.33
N SER A 796 13.78 52.24 -0.61
CA SER A 796 14.21 51.17 0.29
C SER A 796 14.99 50.11 -0.48
N SER A 797 16.21 49.82 -0.02
CA SER A 797 17.06 48.78 -0.58
C SER A 797 16.47 47.36 -0.46
N ALA A 798 15.40 47.17 0.31
CA ALA A 798 14.67 45.90 0.41
C ALA A 798 13.76 45.64 -0.80
N ARG A 799 13.44 46.66 -1.62
CA ARG A 799 12.57 46.53 -2.78
C ARG A 799 13.30 45.87 -3.96
N SER A 800 12.58 45.07 -4.74
CA SER A 800 13.06 44.56 -6.03
C SER A 800 12.76 45.55 -7.16
N ILE A 801 13.57 45.52 -8.21
CA ILE A 801 13.37 46.33 -9.42
C ILE A 801 12.05 45.96 -10.11
N GLU A 802 11.69 44.68 -10.10
CA GLU A 802 10.40 44.17 -10.54
C GLU A 802 9.22 44.83 -9.80
N GLY A 803 9.23 44.84 -8.47
CA GLY A 803 8.17 45.46 -7.68
C GLY A 803 8.04 46.96 -7.91
N ILE A 804 9.14 47.62 -8.30
CA ILE A 804 9.12 49.03 -8.71
C ILE A 804 8.45 49.20 -10.08
N PHE A 805 8.70 48.32 -11.05
CA PHE A 805 8.02 48.38 -12.35
C PHE A 805 6.50 48.15 -12.23
N ILE A 806 6.06 47.24 -11.36
CA ILE A 806 4.63 47.04 -11.08
C ILE A 806 4.00 48.33 -10.52
N GLU A 807 4.68 48.98 -9.59
CA GLU A 807 4.25 50.26 -9.03
C GLU A 807 4.21 51.37 -10.09
N ILE A 808 5.23 51.47 -10.94
CA ILE A 808 5.30 52.42 -12.05
C ILE A 808 4.09 52.26 -12.97
N LEU A 809 3.78 51.03 -13.39
CA LEU A 809 2.64 50.75 -14.26
C LEU A 809 1.32 51.13 -13.58
N SER A 810 1.17 50.80 -12.30
CA SER A 810 -0.02 51.16 -11.51
C SER A 810 -0.23 52.68 -11.45
N ILE A 811 0.83 53.45 -11.19
CA ILE A 811 0.78 54.91 -11.12
C ILE A 811 0.50 55.53 -12.49
N ILE A 812 1.10 55.01 -13.57
CA ILE A 812 0.82 55.46 -14.94
C ILE A 812 -0.67 55.29 -15.26
N LEU A 813 -1.26 54.15 -14.91
CA LEU A 813 -2.68 53.88 -15.13
C LEU A 813 -3.58 54.77 -14.27
N GLN A 814 -3.27 54.90 -12.97
CA GLN A 814 -4.02 55.74 -12.04
C GLN A 814 -3.98 57.23 -12.42
N GLY A 815 -2.84 57.69 -12.96
CA GLY A 815 -2.65 59.05 -13.45
C GLY A 815 -3.36 59.38 -14.76
N GLY A 816 -4.21 58.47 -15.27
CA GLY A 816 -4.97 58.68 -16.50
C GLY A 816 -4.09 58.94 -17.72
N ALA A 817 -2.99 58.19 -17.85
CA ALA A 817 -2.03 58.35 -18.94
C ALA A 817 -2.70 58.37 -20.32
N ARG A 818 -2.30 59.33 -21.18
CA ARG A 818 -2.72 59.47 -22.58
C ARG A 818 -1.52 59.74 -23.46
N LEU A 819 -1.51 59.22 -24.69
CA LEU A 819 -0.40 59.46 -25.61
C LEU A 819 -0.47 60.87 -26.22
N ASP A 820 0.67 61.52 -26.38
CA ASP A 820 0.77 62.78 -27.14
C ASP A 820 0.78 62.48 -28.64
N ARG A 821 -0.35 62.78 -29.30
CA ARG A 821 -0.57 62.49 -30.72
C ARG A 821 0.27 63.36 -31.64
N GLU A 822 0.76 64.51 -31.19
CA GLU A 822 1.60 65.40 -32.01
C GLU A 822 3.07 64.98 -32.00
N ARG A 823 3.49 64.19 -30.99
CA ARG A 823 4.88 63.81 -30.75
C ARG A 823 5.15 62.32 -30.93
N ILE A 824 4.38 61.65 -31.79
CA ILE A 824 4.53 60.23 -32.06
C ILE A 824 5.91 59.96 -32.67
N GLY A 825 6.59 58.94 -32.17
CA GLY A 825 7.91 58.54 -32.66
C GLY A 825 9.08 59.36 -32.11
N HIS A 826 8.81 60.47 -31.39
CA HIS A 826 9.82 61.18 -30.61
C HIS A 826 10.15 60.46 -29.30
N SER A 827 11.32 60.75 -28.74
CA SER A 827 11.79 60.17 -27.48
C SER A 827 12.07 61.27 -26.46
N TYR A 828 11.86 60.98 -25.18
CA TYR A 828 12.27 61.86 -24.11
C TYR A 828 13.80 61.96 -23.99
N SER A 829 14.30 63.18 -23.77
CA SER A 829 15.72 63.45 -23.51
C SER A 829 16.10 63.19 -22.05
N ILE A 830 17.24 62.53 -21.83
CA ILE A 830 17.76 62.27 -20.47
C ILE A 830 18.06 63.54 -19.68
N HIS A 831 18.54 64.61 -20.35
CA HIS A 831 18.86 65.87 -19.70
C HIS A 831 17.60 66.54 -19.15
N GLU A 832 16.52 66.48 -19.94
CA GLU A 832 15.21 67.01 -19.55
C GLU A 832 14.58 66.17 -18.43
N ALA A 833 14.71 64.84 -18.50
CA ALA A 833 14.26 63.91 -17.46
C ALA A 833 14.88 64.25 -16.10
N ARG A 834 16.22 64.43 -16.05
CA ARG A 834 16.93 64.74 -14.81
C ARG A 834 16.52 66.09 -14.23
N ALA A 835 16.49 67.13 -15.08
CA ALA A 835 16.09 68.46 -14.65
C ALA A 835 14.63 68.48 -14.15
N ALA A 836 13.73 67.71 -14.78
CA ALA A 836 12.34 67.59 -14.36
C ALA A 836 12.20 66.83 -13.04
N PHE A 837 12.91 65.71 -12.87
CA PHE A 837 12.95 64.94 -11.63
C PHE A 837 13.39 65.79 -10.44
N GLU A 838 14.50 66.54 -10.58
CA GLU A 838 15.00 67.41 -9.50
C GLU A 838 14.00 68.51 -9.12
N ARG A 839 13.33 69.14 -10.09
CA ARG A 839 12.31 70.16 -9.82
C ARG A 839 11.13 69.58 -9.03
N VAL A 840 10.64 68.42 -9.45
CA VAL A 840 9.51 67.73 -8.81
C VAL A 840 9.89 67.27 -7.41
N ALA A 841 11.04 66.62 -7.24
CA ALA A 841 11.50 66.16 -5.94
C ALA A 841 11.73 67.31 -4.95
N LYS A 842 12.26 68.46 -5.39
CA LYS A 842 12.35 69.68 -4.54
C LYS A 842 10.98 70.23 -4.17
N HIS A 843 10.05 70.28 -5.11
CA HIS A 843 8.71 70.81 -4.86
C HIS A 843 7.93 70.00 -3.82
N HIS A 844 8.11 68.67 -3.81
CA HIS A 844 7.47 67.76 -2.86
C HIS A 844 8.29 67.48 -1.59
N GLY A 845 9.50 68.04 -1.45
CA GLY A 845 10.36 67.82 -0.28
C GLY A 845 11.00 66.43 -0.20
N TRP A 846 11.26 65.80 -1.35
CA TRP A 846 11.79 64.44 -1.48
C TRP A 846 13.32 64.35 -1.67
N LEU A 847 14.03 65.49 -1.68
CA LEU A 847 15.49 65.57 -1.81
C LEU A 847 16.18 65.92 -0.50
#